data_AF-A0A5J4V5W1-F1
#
_entry.id   AF-A0A5J4V5W1-F1
#
_cell.length_a   1.000
_cell.length_b   1.000
_cell.length_c   1.000
_cell.angle_alpha   90.00
_cell.angle_beta   90.00
_cell.angle_gamma   90.00
#
_symmetry.space_group_name_H-M   'P 1'
#
loop_
_entity.id
_entity.type
_entity.pdbx_description
1 polymer ?
#
loop_
_entity_poly.entity_id
_entity_poly.type
_entity_poly.pdbx_seq_one_letter_code
_entity_poly.pdbx_strand_id
1 'polypeptide(L)'
;MERTKRVNKSTRKQLTLEQFYAICQEMMKSVEKYIKDTHFASEDDKQQAIQAAETKLHKEINELGAQNLINGNDISDCINALAYDYINESQVDDVIGIENIEDKQIDEEQQGIDENMYDIHYDQLMIHNKNTNEMNISTEWSSTTCKVVQSKDNKENTSQQSVPIISDDDKEDWHWKRTLKQTLQQRTANAISKLYNYQKFNKGYVQEIETGQAIDISKCPYLAVVDIDVDKKLDEQQRKIIRDDILQQLNSIKSLKVGLEQTAHGGIHIYCDMGKNKLRQNSMSGIIKSLECNPLNKRYGVDVFACVTSYNEEIQAKTLRWVVLPESRVKDKDSDIELQYTDLNYMCNISKLSDISKVFKALNFDMNLILNDGKSKEIKHIINQANLLPAQLVVQEASQDISSNQDVIDEFAIKYNVQFNDSKLDMTKQTCILLYNGLKGLEIHNDAQELKKEITFLVLFKSINSLIKIDGIDEEFINAIYQRIKTMNNLTDSAKQHFDTQRDRYKNEMTNPYILQGIIRDYNLRYYKDVVMKSINKAKNDDVISIKSNSLQSTRSTSSYYRNLDTFKIQKSEMNLDDPFSLVDIEMKIYNQEYECDEDIVTDMLKIMRIINQKNDLFVMKRYDSTVKRCTFDILSDDGAQKKLSKAKWDGPRKKNLKLWSLFQECAGVFRLRDISFISDDKDVFSIFQGWKHKQLGEFNIDSIQLYLDLIKEVIAANDNNIYEYILNWISFILQHTGIKTKVAIVIRGVQGTGKDTFTDVLCDLMAGYFAKNITDIEELTGNFNTIIENKSLIVLNELKNFIEQRALNSNALKSIITDDVQRINEKFVARRDSQNVSNLIFISNNYCQVKIEATDRRYLVFQTPDAHRHNFEHFSKIHQAIKQAGLYDNLYIFFMKRDISKANLQVIPMTDAKKDIQKVSKSPVENFVVKYLQQLIQGMECSQALFYKPRELTEFQFKAQLKAICD
;
A
#
# COMPACT_ATOMS: atom_id res chain seq x y z
N MET A 1 -30.55 67.35 43.05
CA MET A 1 -30.08 66.02 43.54
C MET A 1 -30.65 65.00 42.56
N GLU A 2 -29.99 63.89 42.22
CA GLU A 2 -28.91 63.16 42.91
C GLU A 2 -27.63 62.96 42.06
N ARG A 3 -26.69 62.13 42.54
CA ARG A 3 -25.35 61.91 41.95
C ARG A 3 -25.27 60.62 41.13
N THR A 4 -25.09 60.72 39.81
CA THR A 4 -24.61 59.59 39.00
C THR A 4 -23.13 59.31 39.32
N LYS A 5 -22.84 58.26 40.09
CA LYS A 5 -21.47 57.79 40.32
C LYS A 5 -20.87 57.27 39.00
N ARG A 6 -19.71 57.80 38.61
CA ARG A 6 -18.85 57.13 37.60
C ARG A 6 -18.37 55.80 38.18
N VAL A 7 -18.59 54.71 37.44
CA VAL A 7 -17.86 53.45 37.63
C VAL A 7 -16.84 53.38 36.51
N ASN A 8 -15.56 53.34 36.84
CA ASN A 8 -14.50 53.13 35.85
C ASN A 8 -14.65 51.70 35.29
N LYS A 9 -14.84 51.57 33.98
CA LYS A 9 -14.67 50.28 33.30
C LYS A 9 -13.19 49.93 33.31
N SER A 10 -12.76 49.22 34.35
CA SER A 10 -11.47 48.53 34.36
C SER A 10 -11.42 47.57 33.18
N THR A 11 -10.35 47.64 32.38
CA THR A 11 -10.02 46.61 31.40
C THR A 11 -9.65 45.34 32.15
N ARG A 12 -10.61 44.41 32.30
CA ARG A 12 -10.32 43.05 32.76
C ARG A 12 -9.22 42.48 31.85
N LYS A 13 -8.11 42.03 32.44
CA LYS A 13 -7.21 41.10 31.76
C LYS A 13 -8.02 39.86 31.42
N GLN A 14 -7.87 39.35 30.20
CA GLN A 14 -8.33 38.01 29.85
C GLN A 14 -7.44 37.00 30.59
N LEU A 15 -8.05 35.89 31.03
CA LEU A 15 -7.34 34.77 31.64
C LEU A 15 -6.45 34.08 30.61
N THR A 16 -5.26 33.63 31.02
CA THR A 16 -4.55 32.61 30.25
C THR A 16 -5.27 31.26 30.34
N LEU A 17 -5.00 30.35 29.42
CA LEU A 17 -5.63 29.02 29.41
C LEU A 17 -5.37 28.27 30.73
N GLU A 18 -4.14 28.33 31.26
CA GLU A 18 -3.78 27.76 32.58
C GLU A 18 -4.59 28.38 33.73
N GLN A 19 -4.80 29.71 33.73
CA GLN A 19 -5.59 30.41 34.74
C GLN A 19 -7.08 30.04 34.64
N PHE A 20 -7.59 29.83 33.42
CA PHE A 20 -8.94 29.31 33.19
C PHE A 20 -9.10 27.89 33.76
N TYR A 21 -8.20 26.96 33.42
CA TYR A 21 -8.18 25.60 33.98
C TYR A 21 -8.09 25.60 35.52
N ALA A 22 -7.22 26.42 36.11
CA ALA A 22 -7.08 26.50 37.56
C ALA A 22 -8.36 26.98 38.26
N ILE A 23 -9.05 27.98 37.68
CA ILE A 23 -10.35 28.45 38.21
C ILE A 23 -11.42 27.37 38.08
N CYS A 24 -11.49 26.64 36.97
CA CYS A 24 -12.41 25.51 36.81
C CYS A 24 -12.18 24.42 37.87
N GLN A 25 -10.92 24.12 38.22
CA GLN A 25 -10.59 23.15 39.28
C GLN A 25 -10.97 23.63 40.69
N GLU A 26 -10.88 24.93 41.00
CA GLU A 26 -11.38 25.45 42.28
C GLU A 26 -12.93 25.45 42.34
N MET A 27 -13.59 25.70 41.21
CA MET A 27 -15.05 25.59 41.10
C MET A 27 -15.53 24.14 41.32
N MET A 28 -14.84 23.13 40.77
CA MET A 28 -15.12 21.71 41.08
C MET A 28 -15.02 21.42 42.59
N LYS A 29 -13.89 21.76 43.22
CA LYS A 29 -13.67 21.51 44.67
C LYS A 29 -14.72 22.14 45.57
N SER A 30 -15.30 23.27 45.15
CA SER A 30 -16.43 23.91 45.83
C SER A 30 -17.71 23.06 45.76
N VAL A 31 -17.97 22.41 44.62
CA VAL A 31 -19.12 21.50 44.43
C VAL A 31 -18.89 20.14 45.10
N GLU A 32 -17.68 19.57 45.01
CA GLU A 32 -17.28 18.35 45.74
C GLU A 32 -17.49 18.52 47.24
N LYS A 33 -17.01 19.66 47.78
CA LYS A 33 -17.20 20.01 49.19
C LYS A 33 -18.68 20.22 49.52
N TYR A 34 -19.44 20.91 48.68
CA TYR A 34 -20.89 21.08 48.91
C TYR A 34 -21.62 19.73 49.02
N ILE A 35 -21.27 18.75 48.17
CA ILE A 35 -21.87 17.41 48.20
C ILE A 35 -21.40 16.62 49.43
N LYS A 36 -20.12 16.73 49.83
CA LYS A 36 -19.58 16.02 51.02
C LYS A 36 -20.00 16.64 52.36
N ASP A 37 -20.28 17.94 52.41
CA ASP A 37 -20.75 18.66 53.60
C ASP A 37 -22.30 18.63 53.74
N THR A 38 -23.06 18.18 52.73
CA THR A 38 -24.54 18.17 52.74
C THR A 38 -25.11 16.80 53.04
N HIS A 39 -25.98 16.70 54.05
CA HIS A 39 -26.73 15.49 54.34
C HIS A 39 -27.99 15.39 53.45
N PHE A 40 -28.03 14.41 52.55
CA PHE A 40 -29.18 14.12 51.69
C PHE A 40 -30.16 13.15 52.38
N ALA A 41 -31.45 13.26 52.05
CA ALA A 41 -32.51 12.43 52.64
C ALA A 41 -32.65 11.05 51.97
N SER A 42 -32.28 10.95 50.68
CA SER A 42 -32.14 9.70 49.94
C SER A 42 -31.00 9.78 48.92
N GLU A 43 -30.59 8.64 48.38
CA GLU A 43 -29.58 8.59 47.31
C GLU A 43 -30.10 9.20 45.99
N ASP A 44 -31.42 9.18 45.76
CA ASP A 44 -32.04 9.81 44.58
C ASP A 44 -32.02 11.34 44.69
N ASP A 45 -32.32 11.89 45.88
CA ASP A 45 -32.14 13.33 46.16
C ASP A 45 -30.69 13.78 45.93
N LYS A 46 -29.73 12.94 46.33
CA LYS A 46 -28.29 13.16 46.15
C LYS A 46 -27.91 13.15 44.67
N GLN A 47 -28.38 12.20 43.86
CA GLN A 47 -28.14 12.20 42.41
C GLN A 47 -28.80 13.40 41.70
N GLN A 48 -30.03 13.75 42.07
CA GLN A 48 -30.69 14.96 41.54
C GLN A 48 -29.92 16.25 41.90
N ALA A 49 -29.38 16.34 43.12
CA ALA A 49 -28.55 17.46 43.55
C ALA A 49 -27.20 17.53 42.81
N ILE A 50 -26.53 16.38 42.59
CA ILE A 50 -25.33 16.28 41.76
C ILE A 50 -25.62 16.78 40.35
N GLN A 51 -26.67 16.25 39.70
CA GLN A 51 -27.00 16.59 38.32
C GLN A 51 -27.35 18.08 38.14
N ALA A 52 -28.02 18.68 39.13
CA ALA A 52 -28.30 20.11 39.15
C ALA A 52 -27.04 20.96 39.34
N ALA A 53 -26.10 20.51 40.19
CA ALA A 53 -24.83 21.19 40.43
C ALA A 53 -23.90 21.13 39.21
N GLU A 54 -23.77 19.97 38.56
CA GLU A 54 -23.06 19.81 37.28
C GLU A 54 -23.62 20.73 36.19
N THR A 55 -24.95 20.74 36.02
CA THR A 55 -25.63 21.58 35.02
C THR A 55 -25.33 23.07 35.24
N LYS A 56 -25.25 23.50 36.52
CA LYS A 56 -24.86 24.86 36.90
C LYS A 56 -23.38 25.12 36.63
N LEU A 57 -22.49 24.20 37.02
CA LEU A 57 -21.04 24.31 36.84
C LEU A 57 -20.66 24.40 35.35
N HIS A 58 -21.22 23.54 34.51
CA HIS A 58 -21.01 23.58 33.06
C HIS A 58 -21.48 24.90 32.45
N LYS A 59 -22.59 25.48 32.94
CA LYS A 59 -23.06 26.79 32.49
C LYS A 59 -22.09 27.90 32.89
N GLU A 60 -21.66 27.96 34.16
CA GLU A 60 -20.73 28.98 34.65
C GLU A 60 -19.36 28.90 33.94
N ILE A 61 -18.88 27.69 33.62
CA ILE A 61 -17.62 27.49 32.89
C ILE A 61 -17.74 27.91 31.41
N ASN A 62 -18.86 27.62 30.74
CA ASN A 62 -19.12 28.12 29.39
C ASN A 62 -19.21 29.66 29.36
N GLU A 63 -19.90 30.27 30.32
CA GLU A 63 -19.98 31.73 30.44
C GLU A 63 -18.62 32.38 30.77
N LEU A 64 -17.75 31.71 31.54
CA LEU A 64 -16.39 32.16 31.83
C LEU A 64 -15.47 32.04 30.60
N GLY A 65 -15.55 30.93 29.85
CA GLY A 65 -14.76 30.71 28.64
C GLY A 65 -15.11 31.72 27.55
N ALA A 66 -16.42 31.94 27.31
CA ALA A 66 -16.91 32.94 26.38
C ALA A 66 -16.51 34.38 26.76
N GLN A 67 -16.48 34.72 28.06
CA GLN A 67 -15.98 36.02 28.55
C GLN A 67 -14.48 36.24 28.32
N ASN A 68 -13.69 35.17 28.09
CA ASN A 68 -12.24 35.24 27.94
C ASN A 68 -11.75 34.89 26.52
N LEU A 69 -12.65 34.61 25.57
CA LEU A 69 -12.34 34.15 24.20
C LEU A 69 -11.55 32.82 24.14
N ILE A 70 -11.76 31.94 25.12
CA ILE A 70 -11.25 30.56 25.05
C ILE A 70 -12.01 29.81 23.93
N ASN A 71 -11.33 28.92 23.19
CA ASN A 71 -11.95 28.24 22.06
C ASN A 71 -12.90 27.11 22.53
N GLY A 72 -13.89 26.77 21.70
CA GLY A 72 -14.93 25.80 22.06
C GLY A 72 -14.44 24.38 22.33
N ASN A 73 -13.34 23.96 21.69
CA ASN A 73 -12.75 22.65 21.90
C ASN A 73 -12.03 22.61 23.27
N ASP A 74 -11.24 23.65 23.61
CA ASP A 74 -10.60 23.76 24.92
C ASP A 74 -11.65 23.73 26.06
N ILE A 75 -12.78 24.43 25.88
CA ILE A 75 -13.90 24.44 26.85
C ILE A 75 -14.56 23.05 26.93
N SER A 76 -14.73 22.35 25.81
CA SER A 76 -15.25 20.97 25.83
C SER A 76 -14.27 20.01 26.50
N ASP A 77 -12.95 20.16 26.27
CA ASP A 77 -11.92 19.32 26.88
C ASP A 77 -11.72 19.63 28.37
N CYS A 78 -12.00 20.85 28.83
CA CYS A 78 -12.27 21.12 30.25
C CYS A 78 -13.43 20.23 30.72
N ILE A 79 -14.63 20.41 30.17
CA ILE A 79 -15.89 19.78 30.63
C ILE A 79 -15.79 18.25 30.61
N ASN A 80 -15.23 17.66 29.55
CA ASN A 80 -14.99 16.23 29.40
C ASN A 80 -13.97 15.67 30.41
N ALA A 81 -13.13 16.52 31.03
CA ALA A 81 -12.29 16.12 32.16
C ALA A 81 -13.04 16.23 33.50
N LEU A 82 -13.88 17.26 33.71
CA LEU A 82 -14.63 17.44 34.97
C LEU A 82 -15.63 16.30 35.21
N ALA A 83 -16.29 15.84 34.14
CA ALA A 83 -17.28 14.75 34.18
C ALA A 83 -16.68 13.37 34.54
N TYR A 84 -15.36 13.26 34.71
CA TYR A 84 -14.68 11.99 34.92
C TYR A 84 -14.40 11.66 36.40
N ASP A 85 -14.17 12.69 37.23
CA ASP A 85 -13.75 12.48 38.62
C ASP A 85 -14.95 12.11 39.53
N TYR A 86 -16.16 12.58 39.24
CA TYR A 86 -17.38 12.28 40.02
C TYR A 86 -17.86 10.82 39.92
N ILE A 87 -17.64 10.15 38.79
CA ILE A 87 -18.21 8.82 38.53
C ILE A 87 -17.48 7.71 39.33
N ASN A 88 -16.29 7.97 39.86
CA ASN A 88 -15.42 6.94 40.46
C ASN A 88 -15.55 6.78 41.99
N GLU A 89 -16.29 7.64 42.70
CA GLU A 89 -16.51 7.49 44.16
C GLU A 89 -17.75 6.64 44.54
N SER A 90 -18.49 6.08 43.57
CA SER A 90 -19.78 5.39 43.79
C SER A 90 -19.80 3.87 43.48
N GLN A 91 -18.64 3.26 43.23
CA GLN A 91 -18.50 1.86 42.79
C GLN A 91 -17.45 1.06 43.59
N VAL A 92 -17.16 1.46 44.83
CA VAL A 92 -16.21 0.75 45.71
C VAL A 92 -16.85 0.50 47.08
N ASP A 93 -17.77 -0.47 47.13
CA ASP A 93 -18.02 -1.32 48.31
C ASP A 93 -18.84 -2.57 47.88
N ASP A 94 -18.85 -3.58 48.77
CA ASP A 94 -19.51 -4.90 48.67
C ASP A 94 -18.95 -6.01 47.74
N VAL A 95 -19.32 -7.26 48.11
CA VAL A 95 -19.00 -8.57 47.48
C VAL A 95 -17.58 -9.16 47.73
N ILE A 96 -17.25 -9.26 49.02
CA ILE A 96 -16.87 -10.51 49.74
C ILE A 96 -16.26 -11.69 48.92
N GLY A 97 -15.08 -12.17 49.35
CA GLY A 97 -14.92 -13.62 49.65
C GLY A 97 -13.69 -14.37 49.13
N ILE A 98 -12.68 -14.56 50.00
CA ILE A 98 -11.95 -15.83 50.26
C ILE A 98 -11.09 -15.66 51.53
N GLU A 99 -10.86 -16.74 52.27
CA GLU A 99 -10.44 -16.71 53.68
C GLU A 99 -8.95 -16.94 53.96
N ASN A 100 -8.49 -16.35 55.08
CA ASN A 100 -7.52 -16.86 56.06
C ASN A 100 -6.21 -17.54 55.61
N ILE A 101 -5.07 -16.85 55.85
CA ILE A 101 -3.97 -17.39 56.68
C ILE A 101 -3.53 -16.30 57.66
N GLU A 102 -3.48 -16.61 58.96
CA GLU A 102 -2.82 -15.80 59.99
C GLU A 102 -1.33 -16.16 60.07
N ASP A 103 -0.41 -15.20 60.25
CA ASP A 103 0.36 -15.13 61.51
C ASP A 103 1.28 -13.89 61.68
N LYS A 104 1.40 -13.47 62.95
CA LYS A 104 2.53 -12.80 63.67
C LYS A 104 3.37 -11.67 63.03
N GLN A 105 3.24 -10.51 63.66
CA GLN A 105 4.32 -9.68 64.29
C GLN A 105 5.78 -9.82 63.83
N ILE A 106 6.43 -8.67 63.61
CA ILE A 106 7.58 -8.22 64.42
C ILE A 106 7.67 -6.68 64.33
N ASP A 107 8.09 -6.05 65.43
CA ASP A 107 8.19 -4.60 65.61
C ASP A 107 9.64 -4.07 65.43
N GLU A 108 9.77 -2.75 65.55
CA GLU A 108 10.92 -2.01 66.10
C GLU A 108 12.19 -1.67 65.27
N GLU A 109 12.43 -0.35 65.29
CA GLU A 109 13.72 0.35 65.47
C GLU A 109 14.68 0.70 64.32
N GLN A 110 15.48 1.72 64.65
CA GLN A 110 16.21 2.64 63.79
C GLN A 110 17.74 2.40 63.87
N GLN A 111 18.47 3.26 63.15
CA GLN A 111 19.93 3.44 63.07
C GLN A 111 20.56 2.63 61.93
N GLY A 112 21.49 3.18 61.15
CA GLY A 112 22.23 4.45 61.25
C GLY A 112 23.66 4.22 60.72
N ILE A 113 24.48 5.27 60.58
CA ILE A 113 25.91 5.19 60.17
C ILE A 113 26.10 4.79 58.67
N ASP A 114 26.85 5.49 57.82
CA ASP A 114 27.24 6.90 57.92
C ASP A 114 27.56 7.54 56.54
N GLU A 115 27.68 8.87 56.61
CA GLU A 115 28.54 9.80 55.86
C GLU A 115 29.46 9.37 54.68
N ASN A 116 29.66 10.39 53.81
CA ASN A 116 30.86 10.73 53.02
C ASN A 116 31.14 10.03 51.67
N MET A 117 31.64 10.75 50.64
CA MET A 117 31.69 12.20 50.38
C MET A 117 32.12 12.46 48.93
N TYR A 118 31.44 13.35 48.20
CA TYR A 118 32.09 14.45 47.48
C TYR A 118 31.07 15.53 47.12
N ASP A 119 31.34 16.73 47.63
CA ASP A 119 30.52 17.94 47.52
C ASP A 119 31.07 18.87 46.42
N ILE A 120 30.33 19.92 46.06
CA ILE A 120 30.78 21.33 46.10
C ILE A 120 29.71 22.25 45.46
N HIS A 121 29.16 23.15 46.28
CA HIS A 121 28.37 24.33 45.89
C HIS A 121 29.22 25.47 45.33
N TYR A 122 28.57 26.42 44.62
CA TYR A 122 28.67 27.90 44.66
C TYR A 122 28.13 28.42 43.31
N ASP A 123 27.08 29.24 43.17
CA ASP A 123 26.46 30.33 43.97
C ASP A 123 27.11 31.73 43.81
N GLN A 124 26.26 32.74 43.58
CA GLN A 124 26.53 34.19 43.53
C GLN A 124 27.42 34.74 42.37
N LEU A 125 27.30 35.99 41.89
CA LEU A 125 26.77 37.22 42.52
C LEU A 125 26.16 38.23 41.50
N MET A 126 25.50 39.26 42.03
CA MET A 126 24.81 40.38 41.35
C MET A 126 25.75 41.56 40.99
N ILE A 127 25.29 42.54 40.20
CA ILE A 127 25.03 43.94 40.65
C ILE A 127 24.50 44.87 39.53
N HIS A 128 23.66 45.83 39.94
CA HIS A 128 23.10 46.93 39.14
C HIS A 128 24.12 48.06 38.93
N ASN A 129 24.09 48.78 37.79
CA ASN A 129 24.35 50.22 37.84
C ASN A 129 23.71 51.02 36.70
N LYS A 130 23.43 52.30 36.97
CA LYS A 130 22.89 53.28 36.00
C LYS A 130 24.03 54.13 35.42
N ASN A 131 23.83 54.63 34.19
CA ASN A 131 24.02 56.03 33.74
C ASN A 131 24.00 56.03 32.19
N THR A 132 22.96 56.57 31.54
CA THR A 132 22.69 57.99 31.19
C THR A 132 23.60 58.55 30.09
N ASN A 133 22.97 59.27 29.14
CA ASN A 133 23.57 60.25 28.22
C ASN A 133 24.47 59.68 27.09
N GLU A 134 24.51 60.25 25.88
CA GLU A 134 23.58 61.13 25.15
C GLU A 134 24.09 61.31 23.70
N MET A 135 23.25 61.85 22.79
CA MET A 135 23.67 62.64 21.60
C MET A 135 24.45 61.90 20.46
N ASN A 136 24.40 62.28 19.18
CA ASN A 136 23.52 63.25 18.48
C ASN A 136 23.56 63.10 16.94
N ILE A 137 22.45 63.50 16.27
CA ILE A 137 22.38 64.27 14.98
C ILE A 137 22.92 63.56 13.69
N SER A 138 22.38 63.72 12.46
CA SER A 138 21.45 64.70 11.83
C SER A 138 20.38 63.99 10.96
N THR A 139 19.11 64.43 10.91
CA THR A 139 18.43 65.30 9.87
C THR A 139 18.45 64.80 8.42
N GLU A 140 17.46 65.02 7.54
CA GLU A 140 16.20 65.82 7.53
C GLU A 140 14.94 64.89 7.35
N TRP A 141 13.71 65.21 7.80
CA TRP A 141 12.71 66.18 7.29
C TRP A 141 12.28 65.94 5.82
N SER A 142 11.01 66.11 5.41
CA SER A 142 9.90 66.89 5.99
C SER A 142 8.52 66.16 5.92
N SER A 143 7.43 66.86 6.25
CA SER A 143 6.11 66.30 6.54
C SER A 143 4.96 66.94 5.74
N THR A 144 3.74 66.43 5.97
CA THR A 144 2.44 67.13 5.81
C THR A 144 1.67 66.94 4.49
N THR A 145 0.65 66.08 4.53
CA THR A 145 -0.75 66.58 4.50
C THR A 145 -1.73 65.55 5.06
N CYS A 146 -2.68 66.01 5.86
CA CYS A 146 -3.78 65.20 6.38
C CYS A 146 -5.10 65.68 5.79
N LYS A 147 -5.94 64.78 5.29
CA LYS A 147 -7.34 65.05 4.93
C LYS A 147 -8.18 63.78 4.96
N VAL A 148 -8.68 63.44 6.14
CA VAL A 148 -9.81 62.50 6.29
C VAL A 148 -11.09 63.32 6.25
N VAL A 149 -12.00 62.94 5.36
CA VAL A 149 -13.42 63.33 5.40
C VAL A 149 -14.25 62.05 5.42
N GLN A 150 -15.39 62.10 6.09
CA GLN A 150 -16.32 60.99 6.31
C GLN A 150 -17.02 60.61 4.97
N SER A 151 -17.71 59.48 4.79
CA SER A 151 -18.39 58.66 5.80
C SER A 151 -18.73 57.23 5.36
N LYS A 152 -18.73 56.31 6.34
CA LYS A 152 -19.74 55.24 6.59
C LYS A 152 -19.83 53.96 5.72
N ASP A 153 -19.96 52.87 6.48
CA ASP A 153 -20.83 51.68 6.31
C ASP A 153 -20.63 50.85 5.01
N ASN A 154 -19.88 49.74 5.04
CA ASN A 154 -20.25 48.51 5.77
C ASN A 154 -19.06 47.66 6.26
N LYS A 155 -19.34 46.67 7.12
CA LYS A 155 -18.38 45.68 7.65
C LYS A 155 -18.68 44.27 7.14
N GLU A 156 -17.64 43.53 6.78
CA GLU A 156 -17.57 42.08 6.98
C GLU A 156 -16.25 41.73 7.67
N ASN A 157 -16.22 40.60 8.39
CA ASN A 157 -15.11 40.26 9.30
C ASN A 157 -14.10 39.33 8.64
N THR A 158 -12.81 39.64 8.75
CA THR A 158 -11.73 38.65 8.65
C THR A 158 -11.11 38.43 10.04
N SER A 159 -11.15 37.20 10.51
CA SER A 159 -10.59 36.80 11.81
C SER A 159 -9.07 36.71 11.75
N GLN A 160 -8.38 37.30 12.73
CA GLN A 160 -6.96 37.07 12.96
C GLN A 160 -6.81 35.74 13.72
N GLN A 161 -6.10 34.77 13.15
CA GLN A 161 -5.66 33.59 13.90
C GLN A 161 -4.46 33.93 14.77
N SER A 162 -4.48 33.49 16.03
CA SER A 162 -3.39 33.63 16.99
C SER A 162 -2.35 32.52 16.84
N VAL A 163 -1.09 32.84 17.12
CA VAL A 163 0.00 31.86 17.19
C VAL A 163 -0.07 31.11 18.55
N PRO A 164 0.12 29.78 18.59
CA PRO A 164 0.14 29.03 19.85
C PRO A 164 1.25 29.47 20.80
N ILE A 165 0.97 29.40 22.11
CA ILE A 165 1.89 29.86 23.19
C ILE A 165 2.64 28.68 23.86
N ILE A 166 2.33 27.44 23.50
CA ILE A 166 2.87 26.20 24.09
C ILE A 166 3.47 25.34 22.98
N SER A 167 4.62 24.69 23.22
CA SER A 167 5.25 23.78 22.26
C SER A 167 4.45 22.47 22.11
N ASP A 168 4.59 21.78 20.98
CA ASP A 168 3.89 20.50 20.79
C ASP A 168 4.53 19.36 21.60
N ASP A 169 5.82 19.46 21.96
CA ASP A 169 6.52 18.52 22.83
C ASP A 169 5.94 18.53 24.26
N ASP A 170 5.59 19.72 24.80
CA ASP A 170 4.97 19.87 26.12
C ASP A 170 3.57 19.22 26.18
N LYS A 171 2.83 19.30 25.06
CA LYS A 171 1.52 18.64 24.93
C LYS A 171 1.66 17.11 24.88
N GLU A 172 2.58 16.59 24.07
CA GLU A 172 2.79 15.13 23.91
C GLU A 172 3.12 14.49 25.26
N ASP A 173 4.02 15.09 26.05
CA ASP A 173 4.37 14.60 27.39
C ASP A 173 3.24 14.74 28.43
N TRP A 174 2.39 15.76 28.33
CA TRP A 174 1.19 15.90 29.18
C TRP A 174 0.15 14.81 28.88
N HIS A 175 -0.19 14.60 27.60
CA HIS A 175 -1.12 13.54 27.19
C HIS A 175 -0.59 12.15 27.61
N TRP A 176 0.69 11.89 27.41
CA TRP A 176 1.40 10.70 27.88
C TRP A 176 1.22 10.46 29.39
N LYS A 177 1.48 11.48 30.21
CA LYS A 177 1.34 11.42 31.68
C LYS A 177 -0.12 11.22 32.14
N ARG A 178 -1.11 11.63 31.34
CA ARG A 178 -2.55 11.37 31.60
C ARG A 178 -2.88 9.90 31.31
N THR A 179 -2.53 9.39 30.13
CA THR A 179 -2.87 8.01 29.72
C THR A 179 -2.25 6.93 30.59
N LEU A 180 -1.03 7.12 31.12
CA LEU A 180 -0.39 6.17 32.04
C LEU A 180 -1.14 5.94 33.36
N LYS A 181 -2.07 6.82 33.76
CA LYS A 181 -2.87 6.67 34.98
C LYS A 181 -4.15 5.85 34.79
N GLN A 182 -4.61 5.73 33.54
CA GLN A 182 -5.88 5.07 33.21
C GLN A 182 -5.79 3.54 33.30
N THR A 183 -6.91 2.86 33.52
CA THR A 183 -7.03 1.40 33.34
C THR A 183 -7.08 1.04 31.85
N LEU A 184 -6.91 -0.23 31.50
CA LEU A 184 -7.08 -0.68 30.11
C LEU A 184 -8.48 -0.32 29.59
N GLN A 185 -9.56 -0.62 30.31
CA GLN A 185 -10.94 -0.27 29.93
C GLN A 185 -11.11 1.22 29.58
N GLN A 186 -10.51 2.11 30.39
CA GLN A 186 -10.57 3.55 30.19
C GLN A 186 -9.78 4.02 28.95
N ARG A 187 -8.73 3.30 28.57
CA ARG A 187 -7.92 3.57 27.36
C ARG A 187 -8.57 3.05 26.08
N THR A 188 -9.57 2.18 26.19
CA THR A 188 -10.15 1.45 25.04
C THR A 188 -11.61 1.79 24.77
N ALA A 189 -12.33 2.40 25.72
CA ALA A 189 -13.76 2.72 25.62
C ALA A 189 -14.21 3.31 24.27
N ASN A 190 -13.50 4.29 23.72
CA ASN A 190 -13.86 4.98 22.47
C ASN A 190 -13.34 4.27 21.19
N ALA A 191 -12.77 3.07 21.32
CA ALA A 191 -12.18 2.28 20.23
C ALA A 191 -12.84 0.89 20.04
N ILE A 192 -13.83 0.54 20.88
CA ILE A 192 -14.51 -0.75 20.82
C ILE A 192 -15.63 -0.73 19.78
N SER A 193 -15.70 -1.79 18.96
CA SER A 193 -16.72 -2.05 17.96
C SER A 193 -17.33 -3.44 18.16
N LYS A 194 -18.64 -3.57 17.95
CA LYS A 194 -19.35 -4.86 18.05
C LYS A 194 -19.05 -5.77 16.86
N LEU A 195 -18.84 -7.04 17.15
CA LEU A 195 -18.67 -8.13 16.18
C LEU A 195 -19.96 -8.93 16.06
N TYR A 196 -20.26 -9.35 14.83
CA TYR A 196 -21.51 -10.01 14.50
C TYR A 196 -21.29 -11.27 13.65
N ASN A 197 -22.23 -12.21 13.74
CA ASN A 197 -22.30 -13.41 12.91
C ASN A 197 -20.97 -14.21 12.88
N TYR A 198 -20.28 -14.28 14.02
CA TYR A 198 -19.01 -15.00 14.26
C TYR A 198 -17.79 -14.53 13.44
N GLN A 199 -17.88 -13.36 12.77
CA GLN A 199 -16.80 -12.80 11.95
C GLN A 199 -15.89 -11.87 12.77
N LYS A 200 -14.58 -11.90 12.50
CA LYS A 200 -13.56 -11.05 13.16
C LYS A 200 -13.53 -9.59 12.67
N PHE A 201 -14.58 -9.13 11.99
CA PHE A 201 -14.75 -7.77 11.48
C PHE A 201 -16.25 -7.50 11.26
N ASN A 202 -16.65 -6.23 11.30
CA ASN A 202 -18.02 -5.81 10.99
C ASN A 202 -18.20 -5.54 9.48
N LYS A 203 -19.41 -5.77 8.94
CA LYS A 203 -19.79 -5.49 7.54
C LYS A 203 -21.12 -4.75 7.35
N GLY A 204 -21.88 -4.46 8.41
CA GLY A 204 -23.12 -3.69 8.35
C GLY A 204 -24.25 -4.37 7.58
N TYR A 205 -24.57 -5.63 7.91
CA TYR A 205 -25.69 -6.35 7.33
C TYR A 205 -26.99 -6.19 8.15
N VAL A 206 -28.13 -6.51 7.54
CA VAL A 206 -29.47 -6.20 8.08
C VAL A 206 -30.01 -7.28 9.05
N GLN A 207 -29.28 -8.38 9.24
CA GLN A 207 -29.57 -9.42 10.23
C GLN A 207 -28.25 -9.87 10.88
N GLU A 208 -28.03 -9.45 12.11
CA GLU A 208 -26.74 -9.57 12.80
C GLU A 208 -26.93 -10.05 14.25
N ILE A 209 -26.48 -11.27 14.54
CA ILE A 209 -26.37 -11.81 15.90
C ILE A 209 -25.08 -11.26 16.49
N GLU A 210 -25.15 -10.58 17.64
CA GLU A 210 -23.96 -10.10 18.35
C GLU A 210 -23.17 -11.28 18.91
N THR A 211 -21.93 -11.45 18.45
CA THR A 211 -21.08 -12.59 18.82
C THR A 211 -19.82 -12.19 19.59
N GLY A 212 -19.51 -10.89 19.69
CA GLY A 212 -18.37 -10.42 20.46
C GLY A 212 -18.06 -8.94 20.26
N GLN A 213 -16.84 -8.55 20.63
CA GLN A 213 -16.32 -7.19 20.50
C GLN A 213 -14.89 -7.20 19.97
N ALA A 214 -14.47 -6.13 19.32
CA ALA A 214 -13.11 -5.89 18.91
C ALA A 214 -12.70 -4.43 19.19
N ILE A 215 -11.42 -4.24 19.47
CA ILE A 215 -10.79 -2.95 19.69
C ILE A 215 -10.00 -2.54 18.44
N ASP A 216 -10.24 -1.34 17.91
CA ASP A 216 -9.36 -0.73 16.91
C ASP A 216 -8.15 -0.08 17.58
N ILE A 217 -7.03 -0.80 17.59
CA ILE A 217 -5.78 -0.35 18.20
C ILE A 217 -5.29 0.99 17.60
N SER A 218 -5.68 1.34 16.37
CA SER A 218 -5.33 2.62 15.75
C SER A 218 -6.00 3.85 16.36
N LYS A 219 -6.98 3.65 17.27
CA LYS A 219 -7.63 4.70 18.07
C LYS A 219 -7.15 4.74 19.53
N CYS A 220 -6.28 3.84 19.97
CA CYS A 220 -5.79 3.75 21.35
C CYS A 220 -4.32 4.24 21.47
N PRO A 221 -4.08 5.55 21.70
CA PRO A 221 -2.72 6.08 21.82
C PRO A 221 -1.93 5.38 22.92
N TYR A 222 -0.63 5.20 22.66
CA TYR A 222 0.33 4.59 23.59
C TYR A 222 0.05 3.13 23.97
N LEU A 223 -0.97 2.47 23.41
CA LEU A 223 -1.27 1.06 23.64
C LEU A 223 -0.55 0.18 22.60
N ALA A 224 -0.04 -0.97 23.04
CA ALA A 224 0.50 -2.00 22.18
C ALA A 224 -0.05 -3.39 22.59
N VAL A 225 -0.29 -4.24 21.59
CA VAL A 225 -0.65 -5.65 21.76
C VAL A 225 0.44 -6.49 21.11
N VAL A 226 1.05 -7.38 21.88
CA VAL A 226 1.91 -8.46 21.35
C VAL A 226 1.00 -9.68 21.13
N ASP A 227 0.91 -10.16 19.90
CA ASP A 227 0.10 -11.32 19.53
C ASP A 227 1.01 -12.51 19.29
N ILE A 228 0.76 -13.63 19.99
CA ILE A 228 1.57 -14.84 19.97
C ILE A 228 0.73 -16.00 19.42
N ASP A 229 0.84 -16.17 18.10
CA ASP A 229 0.16 -17.20 17.30
C ASP A 229 0.89 -18.55 17.48
N VAL A 230 0.33 -19.46 18.29
CA VAL A 230 0.85 -20.82 18.48
C VAL A 230 0.42 -21.70 17.29
N ASP A 231 1.32 -22.53 16.76
CA ASP A 231 1.05 -23.31 15.54
C ASP A 231 -0.20 -24.21 15.65
N LYS A 232 -1.21 -23.92 14.82
CA LYS A 232 -2.48 -24.65 14.71
C LYS A 232 -2.30 -26.16 14.41
N LYS A 233 -1.16 -26.59 13.86
CA LYS A 233 -0.86 -28.01 13.58
C LYS A 233 -0.61 -28.85 14.84
N LEU A 234 -0.36 -28.20 15.98
CA LEU A 234 -0.10 -28.86 17.26
C LEU A 234 -1.42 -29.24 17.95
N ASP A 235 -1.45 -30.38 18.64
CA ASP A 235 -2.60 -30.76 19.47
C ASP A 235 -2.79 -29.81 20.67
N GLU A 236 -3.96 -29.85 21.31
CA GLU A 236 -4.27 -28.93 22.41
C GLU A 236 -3.39 -29.13 23.65
N GLN A 237 -2.85 -30.34 23.89
CA GLN A 237 -1.93 -30.55 25.01
C GLN A 237 -0.59 -29.86 24.73
N GLN A 238 -0.09 -29.98 23.50
CA GLN A 238 1.13 -29.29 23.05
C GLN A 238 0.93 -27.76 23.01
N ARG A 239 -0.22 -27.27 22.51
CA ARG A 239 -0.55 -25.83 22.52
C ARG A 239 -0.70 -25.30 23.95
N LYS A 240 -1.27 -26.08 24.88
CA LYS A 240 -1.32 -25.73 26.30
C LYS A 240 0.08 -25.64 26.93
N ILE A 241 0.96 -26.63 26.72
CA ILE A 241 2.34 -26.61 27.29
C ILE A 241 3.09 -25.33 26.88
N ILE A 242 2.94 -24.90 25.63
CA ILE A 242 3.55 -23.65 25.11
C ILE A 242 2.94 -22.42 25.80
N ARG A 243 1.61 -22.41 25.98
CA ARG A 243 0.87 -21.33 26.65
C ARG A 243 1.28 -21.20 28.12
N ASP A 244 1.37 -22.32 28.82
CA ASP A 244 1.77 -22.39 30.23
C ASP A 244 3.23 -21.93 30.43
N ASP A 245 4.16 -22.26 29.52
CA ASP A 245 5.55 -21.76 29.50
C ASP A 245 5.61 -20.23 29.31
N ILE A 246 4.89 -19.68 28.33
CA ILE A 246 4.82 -18.22 28.09
C ILE A 246 4.25 -17.50 29.32
N LEU A 247 3.18 -18.03 29.91
CA LEU A 247 2.57 -17.49 31.13
C LEU A 247 3.53 -17.58 32.32
N GLN A 248 4.29 -18.67 32.47
CA GLN A 248 5.32 -18.82 33.51
C GLN A 248 6.45 -17.80 33.34
N GLN A 249 6.91 -17.55 32.11
CA GLN A 249 7.93 -16.53 31.81
C GLN A 249 7.45 -15.12 32.17
N LEU A 250 6.21 -14.77 31.83
CA LEU A 250 5.60 -13.47 32.19
C LEU A 250 5.43 -13.33 33.71
N ASN A 251 4.86 -14.34 34.37
CA ASN A 251 4.61 -14.35 35.81
C ASN A 251 5.89 -14.42 36.66
N SER A 252 7.03 -14.82 36.09
CA SER A 252 8.32 -14.79 36.78
C SER A 252 8.74 -13.39 37.23
N ILE A 253 8.28 -12.35 36.52
CA ILE A 253 8.57 -10.95 36.85
C ILE A 253 7.39 -10.37 37.64
N LYS A 254 7.43 -10.47 38.98
CA LYS A 254 6.40 -9.95 39.91
C LYS A 254 6.02 -8.46 39.74
N SER A 255 6.81 -7.68 38.98
CA SER A 255 6.56 -6.26 38.69
C SER A 255 6.00 -5.99 37.27
N LEU A 256 5.70 -7.05 36.49
CA LEU A 256 5.15 -6.95 35.15
C LEU A 256 3.62 -6.90 35.21
N LYS A 257 3.06 -5.71 34.96
CA LYS A 257 1.61 -5.49 34.81
C LYS A 257 1.24 -5.44 33.32
N VAL A 258 0.58 -6.47 32.81
CA VAL A 258 0.10 -6.56 31.43
C VAL A 258 -1.28 -7.21 31.41
N GLY A 259 -2.12 -6.85 30.45
CA GLY A 259 -3.37 -7.57 30.18
C GLY A 259 -3.08 -8.84 29.38
N LEU A 260 -3.75 -9.95 29.73
CA LEU A 260 -3.53 -11.25 29.10
C LEU A 260 -4.85 -11.84 28.64
N GLU A 261 -4.90 -12.26 27.37
CA GLU A 261 -6.06 -12.87 26.75
C GLU A 261 -5.62 -14.10 25.96
N GLN A 262 -6.31 -15.23 26.14
CA GLN A 262 -6.14 -16.41 25.30
C GLN A 262 -6.91 -16.23 24.00
N THR A 263 -6.22 -16.38 22.86
CA THR A 263 -6.87 -16.29 21.55
C THR A 263 -7.68 -17.55 21.25
N ALA A 264 -8.70 -17.42 20.40
CA ALA A 264 -9.60 -18.51 19.99
C ALA A 264 -8.91 -19.78 19.46
N HIS A 265 -7.65 -19.70 18.99
CA HIS A 265 -6.88 -20.85 18.50
C HIS A 265 -5.81 -21.34 19.51
N GLY A 266 -5.80 -20.80 20.73
CA GLY A 266 -4.92 -21.21 21.82
C GLY A 266 -3.59 -20.43 21.91
N GLY A 267 -3.46 -19.31 21.21
CA GLY A 267 -2.38 -18.33 21.37
C GLY A 267 -2.65 -17.34 22.51
N ILE A 268 -1.84 -16.27 22.59
CA ILE A 268 -1.96 -15.24 23.64
C ILE A 268 -1.84 -13.82 23.03
N HIS A 269 -2.81 -12.94 23.31
CA HIS A 269 -2.60 -11.48 23.22
C HIS A 269 -2.03 -10.96 24.55
N ILE A 270 -1.04 -10.07 24.48
CA ILE A 270 -0.44 -9.38 25.63
C ILE A 270 -0.62 -7.86 25.45
N TYR A 271 -1.54 -7.28 26.21
CA TYR A 271 -1.81 -5.85 26.24
C TYR A 271 -0.77 -5.15 27.14
N CYS A 272 0.02 -4.27 26.56
CA CYS A 272 1.13 -3.60 27.20
C CYS A 272 1.20 -2.12 26.79
N ASP A 273 2.03 -1.36 27.48
CA ASP A 273 2.22 0.05 27.17
C ASP A 273 3.34 0.22 26.12
N MET A 274 3.16 1.10 25.14
CA MET A 274 4.11 1.27 24.05
C MET A 274 5.45 1.87 24.50
N GLY A 275 5.48 2.54 25.66
CA GLY A 275 6.64 3.33 26.09
C GLY A 275 6.80 4.62 25.28
N LYS A 276 7.84 5.41 25.60
CA LYS A 276 8.31 6.51 24.74
C LYS A 276 9.11 6.01 23.52
N ASN A 277 9.00 4.72 23.20
CA ASN A 277 9.71 4.07 22.12
C ASN A 277 8.98 4.30 20.80
N LYS A 278 9.60 5.03 19.87
CA LYS A 278 9.07 5.15 18.49
C LYS A 278 9.28 3.83 17.76
N LEU A 279 8.27 2.95 17.83
CA LEU A 279 8.19 1.69 17.10
C LEU A 279 8.18 1.95 15.57
N ARG A 280 8.46 0.92 14.76
CA ARG A 280 8.60 1.06 13.31
C ARG A 280 7.30 1.47 12.60
N GLN A 281 6.17 0.88 12.97
CA GLN A 281 4.87 1.08 12.32
C GLN A 281 3.72 0.47 13.15
N ASN A 282 2.46 0.84 12.88
CA ASN A 282 1.27 0.39 13.66
C ASN A 282 0.99 -1.13 13.64
N SER A 283 1.63 -1.90 12.75
CA SER A 283 1.40 -3.34 12.56
C SER A 283 2.69 -3.99 12.09
N MET A 284 3.27 -4.86 12.90
CA MET A 284 4.57 -5.51 12.66
C MET A 284 4.36 -7.02 12.73
N SER A 285 4.26 -7.67 11.57
CA SER A 285 3.86 -9.08 11.47
C SER A 285 5.02 -10.02 11.16
N GLY A 286 5.05 -11.17 11.84
CA GLY A 286 6.11 -12.17 11.73
C GLY A 286 7.46 -11.66 12.24
N ILE A 287 7.47 -10.89 13.33
CA ILE A 287 8.66 -10.36 14.02
C ILE A 287 9.56 -11.52 14.44
N ILE A 288 8.94 -12.56 14.99
CA ILE A 288 9.53 -13.87 15.19
C ILE A 288 8.70 -14.87 14.39
N LYS A 289 9.38 -15.69 13.60
CA LYS A 289 8.85 -16.92 12.99
C LYS A 289 9.71 -18.07 13.49
N SER A 290 9.09 -19.22 13.77
CA SER A 290 9.81 -20.41 14.22
C SER A 290 10.83 -20.85 13.17
N LEU A 291 12.12 -20.77 13.50
CA LEU A 291 13.22 -21.23 12.65
C LEU A 291 13.41 -22.73 12.84
N GLU A 292 13.34 -23.50 11.75
CA GLU A 292 13.42 -24.96 11.74
C GLU A 292 14.81 -25.53 12.12
N CYS A 293 15.77 -24.66 12.47
CA CYS A 293 17.16 -25.01 12.76
C CYS A 293 17.47 -25.36 14.23
N ASN A 294 16.48 -25.39 15.14
CA ASN A 294 16.69 -25.88 16.51
C ASN A 294 15.43 -26.57 17.08
N PRO A 295 15.41 -27.90 17.24
CA PRO A 295 14.26 -28.66 17.75
C PRO A 295 13.75 -28.28 19.15
N LEU A 296 14.52 -27.50 19.92
CA LEU A 296 14.21 -27.12 21.30
C LEU A 296 13.76 -25.66 21.48
N ASN A 297 13.61 -24.85 20.42
CA ASN A 297 13.28 -23.42 20.59
C ASN A 297 12.16 -22.88 19.68
N LYS A 298 11.05 -22.52 20.35
CA LYS A 298 9.91 -21.68 19.93
C LYS A 298 9.01 -22.24 18.81
N ARG A 299 7.76 -22.53 19.20
CA ARG A 299 6.69 -23.18 18.42
C ARG A 299 5.52 -22.21 18.10
N TYR A 300 5.83 -20.93 17.98
CA TYR A 300 4.87 -19.85 17.81
C TYR A 300 5.45 -18.72 16.94
N GLY A 301 4.57 -18.00 16.25
CA GLY A 301 4.86 -16.70 15.65
C GLY A 301 4.68 -15.56 16.65
N VAL A 302 5.23 -14.38 16.34
CA VAL A 302 4.99 -13.16 17.12
C VAL A 302 4.72 -11.96 16.19
N ASP A 303 3.59 -11.31 16.44
CA ASP A 303 3.11 -10.07 15.82
C ASP A 303 3.02 -8.96 16.88
N VAL A 304 3.08 -7.69 16.47
CA VAL A 304 2.81 -6.52 17.34
C VAL A 304 1.93 -5.50 16.63
N PHE A 305 0.85 -5.09 17.29
CA PHE A 305 -0.05 -4.02 16.87
C PHE A 305 0.04 -2.85 17.85
N ALA A 306 0.13 -1.61 17.36
CA ALA A 306 0.31 -0.43 18.23
C ALA A 306 -0.18 0.87 17.57
N CYS A 307 -0.49 1.88 18.38
CA CYS A 307 -0.80 3.23 17.88
C CYS A 307 0.46 4.10 17.81
N VAL A 308 1.27 3.92 16.75
CA VAL A 308 2.46 4.75 16.44
C VAL A 308 2.07 6.02 15.66
N THR A 309 0.92 6.00 15.00
CA THR A 309 0.21 7.19 14.52
C THR A 309 -1.28 6.94 14.63
N SER A 310 -2.01 7.88 15.23
CA SER A 310 -3.47 7.86 15.31
C SER A 310 -4.13 7.76 13.93
N TYR A 311 -5.29 7.13 13.88
CA TYR A 311 -6.18 7.19 12.72
C TYR A 311 -6.69 8.63 12.49
N ASN A 312 -6.82 9.05 11.23
CA ASN A 312 -7.42 10.33 10.83
C ASN A 312 -8.66 10.04 9.98
N GLU A 313 -9.82 10.51 10.44
CA GLU A 313 -11.13 10.18 9.87
C GLU A 313 -11.43 10.95 8.57
N GLU A 314 -10.86 12.15 8.39
CA GLU A 314 -11.03 12.99 7.20
C GLU A 314 -10.31 12.42 5.96
N ILE A 315 -9.14 11.79 6.18
CA ILE A 315 -8.26 11.31 5.11
C ILE A 315 -8.42 9.78 4.88
N GLN A 316 -9.10 9.06 5.79
CA GLN A 316 -9.26 7.59 5.78
C GLN A 316 -7.93 6.80 5.66
N ALA A 317 -6.80 7.44 5.97
CA ALA A 317 -5.48 7.02 5.52
C ALA A 317 -4.76 6.05 6.49
N LYS A 318 -5.37 4.89 6.78
CA LYS A 318 -4.72 3.64 7.23
C LYS A 318 -5.72 2.49 7.31
N THR A 319 -5.25 1.25 7.18
CA THR A 319 -6.05 0.06 7.50
C THR A 319 -6.34 0.03 9.00
N LEU A 320 -7.62 0.00 9.39
CA LEU A 320 -8.07 -0.26 10.77
C LEU A 320 -7.46 -1.55 11.31
N ARG A 321 -7.16 -1.63 12.61
CA ARG A 321 -6.52 -2.82 13.22
C ARG A 321 -7.32 -3.34 14.41
N TRP A 322 -8.27 -4.21 14.07
CA TRP A 322 -9.25 -4.81 14.97
C TRP A 322 -8.62 -6.02 15.66
N VAL A 323 -8.29 -5.89 16.94
CA VAL A 323 -7.95 -7.02 17.81
C VAL A 323 -9.25 -7.46 18.49
N VAL A 324 -9.56 -8.75 18.44
CA VAL A 324 -10.77 -9.29 19.12
C VAL A 324 -10.56 -9.24 20.63
N LEU A 325 -11.62 -8.98 21.40
CA LEU A 325 -11.61 -8.93 22.86
C LEU A 325 -12.17 -10.21 23.51
N PRO A 326 -11.95 -10.43 24.82
CA PRO A 326 -12.48 -11.57 25.57
C PRO A 326 -13.99 -11.75 25.46
N GLU A 327 -14.45 -12.95 25.82
CA GLU A 327 -15.83 -13.44 25.74
C GLU A 327 -16.38 -13.59 24.30
N SER A 328 -15.76 -12.93 23.31
CA SER A 328 -16.09 -13.03 21.90
C SER A 328 -16.01 -14.45 21.34
N ARG A 329 -17.03 -14.83 20.58
CA ARG A 329 -17.14 -16.11 19.87
C ARG A 329 -16.92 -15.92 18.37
N VAL A 330 -16.13 -16.81 17.78
CA VAL A 330 -15.76 -16.82 16.36
C VAL A 330 -15.83 -18.25 15.80
N LYS A 331 -15.94 -18.37 14.47
CA LYS A 331 -15.79 -19.65 13.75
C LYS A 331 -14.62 -19.54 12.77
N ASP A 332 -14.00 -20.67 12.41
CA ASP A 332 -13.05 -20.71 11.30
C ASP A 332 -13.80 -20.88 9.97
N LYS A 333 -13.20 -20.51 8.84
CA LYS A 333 -13.92 -20.47 7.54
C LYS A 333 -14.42 -21.84 7.07
N ASP A 334 -13.70 -22.88 7.47
CA ASP A 334 -13.89 -24.26 7.03
C ASP A 334 -14.39 -25.17 8.18
N SER A 335 -14.88 -24.59 9.29
CA SER A 335 -15.33 -25.34 10.47
C SER A 335 -16.48 -24.68 11.21
N ASP A 336 -17.52 -25.47 11.51
CA ASP A 336 -18.69 -25.02 12.28
C ASP A 336 -18.44 -24.92 13.80
N ILE A 337 -17.23 -25.23 14.26
CA ILE A 337 -16.84 -25.19 15.68
C ILE A 337 -16.76 -23.72 16.15
N GLU A 338 -17.56 -23.37 17.16
CA GLU A 338 -17.42 -22.10 17.88
C GLU A 338 -16.18 -22.13 18.78
N LEU A 339 -15.34 -21.11 18.65
CA LEU A 339 -14.15 -20.89 19.46
C LEU A 339 -14.31 -19.54 20.19
N GLN A 340 -13.83 -19.46 21.43
CA GLN A 340 -14.01 -18.28 22.28
C GLN A 340 -12.66 -17.67 22.70
N TYR A 341 -12.63 -16.34 22.81
CA TYR A 341 -11.53 -15.60 23.43
C TYR A 341 -11.74 -15.50 24.96
N THR A 342 -10.68 -15.61 25.76
CA THR A 342 -10.79 -15.73 27.22
C THR A 342 -9.83 -14.78 27.93
N ASP A 343 -10.34 -13.96 28.86
CA ASP A 343 -9.50 -13.13 29.74
C ASP A 343 -8.76 -14.05 30.73
N LEU A 344 -7.45 -13.86 30.85
CA LEU A 344 -6.59 -14.67 31.73
C LEU A 344 -6.22 -13.96 33.03
N ASN A 345 -6.48 -12.64 33.17
CA ASN A 345 -6.07 -11.88 34.36
C ASN A 345 -6.90 -10.63 34.70
N TYR A 346 -8.16 -10.55 34.28
CA TYR A 346 -9.06 -9.41 34.47
C TYR A 346 -8.51 -8.12 33.85
N MET A 347 -8.03 -8.25 32.60
CA MET A 347 -7.14 -7.28 31.96
C MET A 347 -7.67 -5.85 31.90
N CYS A 348 -9.00 -5.69 31.79
CA CYS A 348 -9.70 -4.41 31.73
C CYS A 348 -9.40 -3.49 32.93
N ASN A 349 -9.19 -4.07 34.11
CA ASN A 349 -9.01 -3.33 35.37
C ASN A 349 -7.55 -2.89 35.62
N ILE A 350 -6.61 -3.33 34.78
CA ILE A 350 -5.18 -3.09 35.00
C ILE A 350 -4.82 -1.64 34.65
N SER A 351 -4.46 -0.86 35.67
CA SER A 351 -3.82 0.47 35.53
C SER A 351 -2.29 0.37 35.61
N LYS A 352 -1.60 1.37 35.05
CA LYS A 352 -0.13 1.44 34.97
C LYS A 352 0.47 0.20 34.29
N LEU A 353 0.01 -0.08 33.07
CA LEU A 353 0.54 -1.13 32.20
C LEU A 353 2.06 -0.97 32.01
N SER A 354 2.73 -2.10 31.84
CA SER A 354 4.18 -2.17 31.68
C SER A 354 4.60 -1.93 30.24
N ASP A 355 5.67 -1.16 30.09
CA ASP A 355 6.37 -0.91 28.81
C ASP A 355 6.69 -2.23 28.09
N ILE A 356 6.39 -2.29 26.79
CA ILE A 356 6.65 -3.42 25.88
C ILE A 356 8.11 -3.93 25.96
N SER A 357 9.07 -3.06 26.28
CA SER A 357 10.48 -3.42 26.52
C SER A 357 10.64 -4.42 27.68
N LYS A 358 9.78 -4.35 28.71
CA LYS A 358 9.75 -5.33 29.81
C LYS A 358 9.16 -6.67 29.37
N VAL A 359 8.14 -6.65 28.51
CA VAL A 359 7.51 -7.86 27.94
C VAL A 359 8.49 -8.62 27.05
N PHE A 360 9.15 -7.90 26.12
CA PHE A 360 10.19 -8.48 25.27
C PHE A 360 11.37 -9.02 26.09
N LYS A 361 11.77 -8.33 27.17
CA LYS A 361 12.79 -8.83 28.10
C LYS A 361 12.34 -10.10 28.85
N ALA A 362 11.06 -10.22 29.24
CA ALA A 362 10.52 -11.38 29.92
C ALA A 362 10.51 -12.64 29.03
N LEU A 363 10.12 -12.48 27.75
CA LEU A 363 10.00 -13.56 26.76
C LEU A 363 11.29 -13.86 25.98
N ASN A 364 12.37 -13.15 26.31
CA ASN A 364 13.65 -13.17 25.60
C ASN A 364 13.47 -12.95 24.07
N PHE A 365 12.88 -11.81 23.72
CA PHE A 365 12.67 -11.31 22.35
C PHE A 365 13.57 -10.08 22.11
N ASP A 366 14.08 -9.91 20.89
CA ASP A 366 14.91 -8.76 20.54
C ASP A 366 14.07 -7.51 20.19
N MET A 367 14.19 -6.46 21.00
CA MET A 367 13.55 -5.16 20.77
C MET A 367 14.00 -4.47 19.47
N ASN A 368 15.21 -4.76 18.95
CA ASN A 368 15.69 -4.17 17.70
C ASN A 368 14.88 -4.62 16.47
N LEU A 369 14.00 -5.62 16.62
CA LEU A 369 13.08 -6.05 15.56
C LEU A 369 11.87 -5.10 15.40
N ILE A 370 11.52 -4.32 16.44
CA ILE A 370 10.34 -3.43 16.45
C ILE A 370 10.67 -1.93 16.58
N LEU A 371 11.88 -1.56 17.02
CA LEU A 371 12.31 -0.16 17.19
C LEU A 371 12.70 0.51 15.87
N ASN A 372 12.34 1.79 15.68
CA ASN A 372 12.71 2.55 14.48
C ASN A 372 14.22 2.90 14.49
N ASP A 373 14.90 2.74 13.36
CA ASP A 373 16.37 2.57 13.25
C ASP A 373 17.24 3.83 13.46
N GLY A 374 16.74 4.83 14.20
CA GLY A 374 17.45 6.08 14.48
C GLY A 374 18.74 5.93 15.33
N LYS A 375 18.97 4.79 15.99
CA LYS A 375 20.09 4.57 16.94
C LYS A 375 21.02 3.38 16.62
N SER A 376 20.91 2.77 15.43
CA SER A 376 21.66 1.54 15.07
C SER A 376 23.20 1.68 14.97
N LYS A 377 23.77 2.88 15.17
CA LYS A 377 25.21 3.15 15.01
C LYS A 377 26.07 2.89 16.26
N GLU A 378 25.54 3.03 17.47
CA GLU A 378 26.35 2.93 18.70
C GLU A 378 26.52 1.47 19.18
N ILE A 379 25.46 0.67 19.16
CA ILE A 379 25.47 -0.73 19.65
C ILE A 379 26.43 -1.62 18.82
N LYS A 380 26.60 -1.34 17.52
CA LYS A 380 27.53 -2.08 16.63
C LYS A 380 29.01 -1.92 17.00
N HIS A 381 29.37 -0.96 17.86
CA HIS A 381 30.75 -0.82 18.33
C HIS A 381 31.08 -1.76 19.50
N ILE A 382 30.08 -2.12 20.32
CA ILE A 382 30.25 -2.96 21.52
C ILE A 382 30.34 -4.45 21.15
N ILE A 383 29.51 -4.91 20.22
CA ILE A 383 29.43 -6.35 19.86
C ILE A 383 30.70 -6.83 19.15
N ASN A 384 31.40 -5.96 18.41
CA ASN A 384 32.59 -6.33 17.63
C ASN A 384 33.87 -6.57 18.45
N GLN A 385 33.84 -6.48 19.79
CA GLN A 385 35.00 -6.77 20.64
C GLN A 385 35.00 -8.18 21.28
N ALA A 386 33.95 -8.99 21.07
CA ALA A 386 33.77 -10.26 21.76
C ALA A 386 33.48 -11.46 20.83
N ASN A 387 34.49 -11.90 20.06
CA ASN A 387 34.98 -13.30 19.98
C ASN A 387 35.83 -13.57 18.72
N LEU A 388 36.76 -14.54 18.83
CA LEU A 388 37.78 -14.86 17.82
C LEU A 388 37.92 -16.37 17.58
N LEU A 389 37.85 -16.79 16.30
CA LEU A 389 38.47 -18.01 15.74
C LEU A 389 37.87 -19.38 16.19
N PRO A 390 38.22 -20.54 15.55
CA PRO A 390 37.89 -20.81 14.13
C PRO A 390 37.45 -22.27 13.80
N ALA A 391 36.87 -22.46 12.60
CA ALA A 391 36.77 -23.75 11.84
C ALA A 391 35.80 -24.84 12.40
N GLN A 392 35.28 -25.84 11.65
CA GLN A 392 35.37 -26.20 10.22
C GLN A 392 34.19 -27.13 9.79
N LEU A 393 34.00 -27.38 8.47
CA LEU A 393 33.12 -28.41 7.84
C LEU A 393 31.58 -28.19 7.91
N VAL A 394 30.71 -28.67 6.98
CA VAL A 394 30.75 -28.80 5.49
C VAL A 394 29.32 -29.17 4.97
N VAL A 395 28.81 -28.53 3.88
CA VAL A 395 27.75 -29.02 2.92
C VAL A 395 26.32 -29.32 3.50
N GLN A 396 25.14 -29.13 2.85
CA GLN A 396 24.67 -28.45 1.62
C GLN A 396 23.21 -27.95 1.78
N GLU A 397 22.79 -27.01 0.92
CA GLU A 397 21.42 -26.77 0.35
C GLU A 397 20.12 -26.84 1.20
N ALA A 398 18.96 -26.60 0.55
CA ALA A 398 17.70 -26.19 1.19
C ALA A 398 16.42 -26.69 0.48
N SER A 399 15.27 -26.65 1.16
CA SER A 399 13.92 -26.65 0.54
C SER A 399 12.79 -26.38 1.55
N GLN A 400 11.71 -25.73 1.11
CA GLN A 400 10.63 -25.19 1.95
C GLN A 400 9.28 -25.99 1.87
N ASP A 401 8.23 -25.38 2.44
CA ASP A 401 6.81 -25.33 1.99
C ASP A 401 5.79 -26.14 2.82
N ILE A 402 4.62 -25.63 3.28
CA ILE A 402 3.60 -24.69 2.75
C ILE A 402 2.55 -25.38 1.84
N SER A 403 1.28 -25.05 2.06
CA SER A 403 0.07 -25.38 1.27
C SER A 403 -1.09 -24.51 1.80
N SER A 404 -2.24 -24.25 1.16
CA SER A 404 -2.73 -24.32 -0.25
C SER A 404 -3.83 -23.23 -0.38
N ASN A 405 -4.53 -22.91 -1.47
CA ASN A 405 -4.63 -23.37 -2.87
C ASN A 405 -5.03 -22.10 -3.71
N GLN A 406 -5.39 -22.06 -5.00
CA GLN A 406 -5.75 -23.05 -6.03
C GLN A 406 -4.93 -22.80 -7.34
N ASP A 407 -3.95 -21.90 -7.32
CA ASP A 407 -3.07 -21.53 -8.45
C ASP A 407 -1.80 -22.41 -8.54
N VAL A 408 -1.87 -23.65 -8.08
CA VAL A 408 -0.72 -24.56 -8.01
C VAL A 408 -0.45 -25.17 -9.40
N ILE A 409 0.41 -24.50 -10.17
CA ILE A 409 1.33 -25.23 -11.07
C ILE A 409 2.27 -26.02 -10.15
N ASP A 410 2.17 -27.35 -10.19
CA ASP A 410 2.74 -28.28 -9.20
C ASP A 410 4.16 -27.90 -8.73
N GLU A 411 4.25 -27.21 -7.59
CA GLU A 411 5.48 -26.94 -6.83
C GLU A 411 6.21 -28.26 -6.52
N PHE A 412 5.42 -29.31 -6.29
CA PHE A 412 5.85 -30.71 -6.18
C PHE A 412 6.52 -31.26 -7.46
N ALA A 413 6.03 -30.89 -8.65
CA ALA A 413 6.63 -31.30 -9.92
C ALA A 413 7.89 -30.49 -10.28
N ILE A 414 7.97 -29.23 -9.81
CA ILE A 414 9.20 -28.42 -9.89
C ILE A 414 10.27 -29.03 -8.98
N LYS A 415 9.93 -29.33 -7.73
CA LYS A 415 10.82 -29.93 -6.71
C LYS A 415 11.36 -31.31 -7.09
N TYR A 416 10.60 -32.11 -7.86
CA TYR A 416 11.02 -33.41 -8.40
C TYR A 416 11.28 -33.43 -9.91
N ASN A 417 11.40 -32.25 -10.54
CA ASN A 417 11.96 -32.05 -11.90
C ASN A 417 11.24 -32.79 -13.05
N VAL A 418 9.89 -32.72 -13.06
CA VAL A 418 8.97 -33.39 -14.00
C VAL A 418 8.39 -32.39 -15.03
N GLN A 419 8.75 -32.52 -16.32
CA GLN A 419 8.54 -31.47 -17.33
C GLN A 419 7.24 -31.58 -18.17
N PHE A 420 6.21 -30.80 -17.85
CA PHE A 420 4.95 -30.78 -18.62
C PHE A 420 4.98 -29.83 -19.85
N ASN A 421 5.33 -30.36 -21.03
CA ASN A 421 5.38 -29.62 -22.31
C ASN A 421 4.51 -30.23 -23.44
N ASP A 422 3.63 -31.19 -23.14
CA ASP A 422 2.73 -31.84 -24.11
C ASP A 422 1.27 -31.76 -23.64
N SER A 423 0.32 -31.89 -24.56
CA SER A 423 -1.11 -31.88 -24.24
C SER A 423 -1.47 -32.95 -23.19
N LYS A 424 -2.18 -32.55 -22.12
CA LYS A 424 -2.69 -33.46 -21.09
C LYS A 424 -3.50 -34.59 -21.73
N LEU A 425 -3.20 -35.84 -21.36
CA LEU A 425 -3.93 -37.00 -21.88
C LEU A 425 -5.34 -37.06 -21.27
N ASP A 426 -6.28 -37.68 -21.97
CA ASP A 426 -7.57 -38.00 -21.37
C ASP A 426 -7.41 -39.16 -20.37
N MET A 427 -7.72 -38.91 -19.10
CA MET A 427 -7.39 -39.79 -17.98
C MET A 427 -8.51 -40.79 -17.71
N THR A 428 -8.66 -41.76 -18.61
CA THR A 428 -9.61 -42.88 -18.47
C THR A 428 -9.03 -44.03 -17.63
N LYS A 429 -9.87 -44.98 -17.16
CA LYS A 429 -9.42 -46.24 -16.53
C LYS A 429 -8.41 -47.00 -17.43
N GLN A 430 -8.59 -46.97 -18.75
CA GLN A 430 -7.67 -47.59 -19.71
C GLN A 430 -6.34 -46.83 -19.85
N THR A 431 -6.36 -45.48 -19.82
CA THR A 431 -5.16 -44.64 -19.76
C THR A 431 -4.35 -44.96 -18.49
N CYS A 432 -5.03 -45.12 -17.35
CA CYS A 432 -4.41 -45.50 -16.08
C CYS A 432 -3.78 -46.89 -16.12
N ILE A 433 -4.42 -47.87 -16.79
CA ILE A 433 -3.86 -49.20 -17.02
C ILE A 433 -2.57 -49.12 -17.85
N LEU A 434 -2.56 -48.33 -18.92
CA LEU A 434 -1.34 -48.14 -19.72
C LEU A 434 -0.23 -47.47 -18.90
N LEU A 435 -0.55 -46.44 -18.11
CA LEU A 435 0.44 -45.72 -17.32
C LEU A 435 1.06 -46.59 -16.21
N TYR A 436 0.29 -47.27 -15.36
CA TYR A 436 0.91 -48.06 -14.28
C TYR A 436 1.74 -49.23 -14.85
N ASN A 437 1.34 -49.83 -15.98
CA ASN A 437 2.14 -50.89 -16.63
C ASN A 437 3.51 -50.37 -17.13
N GLY A 438 3.62 -49.07 -17.42
CA GLY A 438 4.88 -48.41 -17.75
C GLY A 438 5.88 -48.29 -16.59
N LEU A 439 5.46 -48.55 -15.34
CA LEU A 439 6.37 -48.63 -14.20
C LEU A 439 7.30 -49.85 -14.29
N LYS A 440 6.91 -50.90 -15.02
CA LYS A 440 7.65 -52.17 -15.09
C LYS A 440 9.07 -51.95 -15.63
N GLY A 441 10.09 -52.34 -14.85
CA GLY A 441 11.50 -52.13 -15.20
C GLY A 441 12.09 -50.78 -14.77
N LEU A 442 11.37 -49.98 -13.97
CA LEU A 442 11.91 -48.78 -13.30
C LEU A 442 12.21 -49.09 -11.83
N GLU A 443 13.32 -48.55 -11.32
CA GLU A 443 13.72 -48.73 -9.92
C GLU A 443 12.98 -47.75 -8.99
N ILE A 444 12.49 -48.26 -7.85
CA ILE A 444 11.63 -47.52 -6.91
C ILE A 444 12.24 -47.55 -5.50
N HIS A 445 12.29 -46.36 -4.88
CA HIS A 445 13.07 -46.03 -3.70
C HIS A 445 12.15 -45.60 -2.53
N ASN A 446 12.59 -45.79 -1.29
CA ASN A 446 11.81 -45.39 -0.12
C ASN A 446 11.78 -43.86 0.01
N ASP A 447 12.97 -43.27 0.06
CA ASP A 447 13.24 -41.83 0.20
C ASP A 447 14.17 -41.36 -0.93
N ALA A 448 14.30 -40.05 -1.13
CA ALA A 448 15.17 -39.48 -2.16
C ALA A 448 16.62 -39.36 -1.68
N GLN A 449 17.58 -39.69 -2.55
CA GLN A 449 18.99 -39.31 -2.38
C GLN A 449 19.31 -38.07 -3.24
N GLU A 450 20.03 -37.11 -2.68
CA GLU A 450 20.18 -35.73 -3.20
C GLU A 450 20.81 -35.62 -4.61
N LEU A 451 21.43 -36.70 -5.12
CA LEU A 451 22.25 -36.69 -6.33
C LEU A 451 21.72 -37.55 -7.49
N LYS A 452 20.47 -38.04 -7.42
CA LYS A 452 19.89 -38.85 -8.51
C LYS A 452 18.42 -38.56 -8.78
N LYS A 453 18.03 -38.75 -10.04
CA LYS A 453 16.62 -38.88 -10.46
C LYS A 453 16.14 -40.29 -10.11
N GLU A 454 15.44 -40.44 -8.99
CA GLU A 454 14.88 -41.72 -8.50
C GLU A 454 13.36 -41.59 -8.26
N ILE A 455 12.60 -42.68 -8.47
CA ILE A 455 11.15 -42.69 -8.22
C ILE A 455 10.91 -43.09 -6.76
N THR A 456 10.46 -42.15 -5.93
CA THR A 456 10.19 -42.42 -4.51
C THR A 456 8.74 -42.78 -4.24
N PHE A 457 8.48 -43.54 -3.16
CA PHE A 457 7.12 -43.80 -2.70
C PHE A 457 6.30 -42.53 -2.43
N LEU A 458 6.94 -41.48 -1.90
CA LEU A 458 6.31 -40.18 -1.63
C LEU A 458 5.62 -39.59 -2.87
N VAL A 459 6.28 -39.65 -4.04
CA VAL A 459 5.71 -39.13 -5.30
C VAL A 459 4.77 -40.16 -5.93
N LEU A 460 5.18 -41.43 -5.95
CA LEU A 460 4.44 -42.50 -6.61
C LEU A 460 3.09 -42.77 -5.95
N PHE A 461 3.04 -42.97 -4.63
CA PHE A 461 1.82 -43.35 -3.90
C PHE A 461 0.77 -42.22 -3.91
N LYS A 462 1.19 -40.96 -3.72
CA LYS A 462 0.29 -39.80 -3.82
C LYS A 462 -0.30 -39.63 -5.23
N SER A 463 0.45 -39.99 -6.28
CA SER A 463 -0.06 -40.00 -7.65
C SER A 463 -1.07 -41.15 -7.87
N ILE A 464 -0.81 -42.34 -7.34
CA ILE A 464 -1.71 -43.50 -7.43
C ILE A 464 -3.02 -43.25 -6.68
N ASN A 465 -2.95 -42.75 -5.45
CA ASN A 465 -4.14 -42.43 -4.65
C ASN A 465 -5.04 -41.40 -5.34
N SER A 466 -4.46 -40.46 -6.08
CA SER A 466 -5.23 -39.47 -6.85
C SER A 466 -6.04 -40.05 -8.02
N LEU A 467 -5.75 -41.29 -8.46
CA LEU A 467 -6.50 -41.96 -9.53
C LEU A 467 -7.93 -42.33 -9.10
N ILE A 468 -8.26 -42.34 -7.80
CA ILE A 468 -9.64 -42.54 -7.31
C ILE A 468 -10.59 -41.40 -7.73
N LYS A 469 -10.05 -40.27 -8.21
CA LYS A 469 -10.80 -39.11 -8.72
C LYS A 469 -11.20 -39.25 -10.20
N ILE A 470 -11.04 -40.44 -10.79
CA ILE A 470 -11.31 -40.73 -12.20
C ILE A 470 -12.53 -41.63 -12.32
N ASP A 471 -13.46 -41.26 -13.21
CA ASP A 471 -14.71 -42.00 -13.40
C ASP A 471 -14.45 -43.49 -13.72
N GLY A 472 -15.11 -44.35 -12.95
CA GLY A 472 -14.99 -45.78 -13.05
C GLY A 472 -13.77 -46.39 -12.35
N ILE A 473 -12.93 -45.63 -11.65
CA ILE A 473 -11.91 -46.18 -10.73
C ILE A 473 -12.48 -46.30 -9.32
N ASP A 474 -12.14 -47.40 -8.65
CA ASP A 474 -12.66 -47.86 -7.37
C ASP A 474 -11.49 -48.24 -6.44
N GLU A 475 -11.73 -48.34 -5.12
CA GLU A 475 -10.67 -48.69 -4.17
C GLU A 475 -10.05 -50.07 -4.43
N GLU A 476 -10.83 -51.01 -4.97
CA GLU A 476 -10.35 -52.35 -5.32
C GLU A 476 -9.28 -52.28 -6.44
N PHE A 477 -9.50 -51.45 -7.46
CA PHE A 477 -8.55 -51.16 -8.53
C PHE A 477 -7.29 -50.45 -8.02
N ILE A 478 -7.42 -49.49 -7.10
CA ILE A 478 -6.27 -48.85 -6.45
C ILE A 478 -5.45 -49.88 -5.65
N ASN A 479 -6.12 -50.74 -4.87
CA ASN A 479 -5.48 -51.81 -4.13
C ASN A 479 -4.82 -52.85 -5.07
N ALA A 480 -5.43 -53.15 -6.22
CA ALA A 480 -4.83 -54.01 -7.24
C ALA A 480 -3.58 -53.39 -7.90
N ILE A 481 -3.52 -52.06 -8.07
CA ILE A 481 -2.28 -51.37 -8.49
C ILE A 481 -1.20 -51.52 -7.41
N TYR A 482 -1.51 -51.29 -6.14
CA TYR A 482 -0.54 -51.47 -5.05
C TYR A 482 0.02 -52.90 -4.98
N GLN A 483 -0.84 -53.92 -5.06
CA GLN A 483 -0.39 -55.33 -5.08
C GLN A 483 0.46 -55.65 -6.32
N ARG A 484 0.16 -55.04 -7.48
CA ARG A 484 0.98 -55.17 -8.69
C ARG A 484 2.34 -54.51 -8.55
N ILE A 485 2.45 -53.33 -7.95
CA ILE A 485 3.75 -52.68 -7.71
C ILE A 485 4.58 -53.48 -6.70
N LYS A 486 3.95 -54.02 -5.64
CA LYS A 486 4.60 -54.88 -4.65
C LYS A 486 5.14 -56.20 -5.23
N THR A 487 4.57 -56.67 -6.34
CA THR A 487 4.95 -57.91 -7.04
C THR A 487 5.76 -57.67 -8.32
N MET A 488 5.98 -56.41 -8.72
CA MET A 488 6.99 -56.05 -9.71
C MET A 488 8.36 -56.01 -9.03
N ASN A 489 9.36 -56.69 -9.61
CA ASN A 489 10.74 -56.75 -9.10
C ASN A 489 11.53 -55.44 -9.36
N ASN A 490 10.92 -54.34 -8.93
CA ASN A 490 11.29 -52.95 -9.19
C ASN A 490 11.71 -52.21 -7.90
N LEU A 491 11.34 -52.72 -6.73
CA LEU A 491 11.61 -52.09 -5.44
C LEU A 491 13.05 -52.37 -4.99
N THR A 492 13.79 -51.33 -4.58
CA THR A 492 15.02 -51.48 -3.78
C THR A 492 14.74 -52.24 -2.48
N ASP A 493 15.73 -52.86 -1.84
CA ASP A 493 15.47 -53.66 -0.63
C ASP A 493 14.96 -52.83 0.56
N SER A 494 15.39 -51.57 0.69
CA SER A 494 14.78 -50.62 1.63
C SER A 494 13.30 -50.33 1.28
N ALA A 495 12.99 -50.13 -0.01
CA ALA A 495 11.62 -49.94 -0.46
C ALA A 495 10.74 -51.18 -0.21
N LYS A 496 11.27 -52.41 -0.38
CA LYS A 496 10.55 -53.65 -0.03
C LYS A 496 10.18 -53.70 1.45
N GLN A 497 11.08 -53.30 2.34
CA GLN A 497 10.87 -53.33 3.80
C GLN A 497 9.82 -52.32 4.27
N HIS A 498 9.74 -51.14 3.65
CA HIS A 498 8.90 -50.03 4.10
C HIS A 498 7.61 -49.85 3.29
N PHE A 499 7.35 -50.69 2.27
CA PHE A 499 6.24 -50.56 1.31
C PHE A 499 4.88 -50.36 1.99
N ASP A 500 4.51 -51.24 2.92
CA ASP A 500 3.19 -51.18 3.57
C ASP A 500 3.10 -49.98 4.52
N THR A 501 4.15 -49.71 5.31
CA THR A 501 4.22 -48.58 6.24
C THR A 501 4.07 -47.23 5.52
N GLN A 502 4.71 -47.06 4.36
CA GLN A 502 4.62 -45.83 3.57
C GLN A 502 3.28 -45.75 2.82
N ARG A 503 2.69 -46.89 2.42
CA ARG A 503 1.36 -46.96 1.83
C ARG A 503 0.28 -46.53 2.83
N ASP A 504 0.36 -46.98 4.09
CA ASP A 504 -0.55 -46.54 5.14
C ASP A 504 -0.31 -45.07 5.54
N ARG A 505 0.96 -44.64 5.65
CA ARG A 505 1.33 -43.24 5.89
C ARG A 505 0.73 -42.28 4.85
N TYR A 506 0.84 -42.62 3.57
CA TYR A 506 0.36 -41.79 2.46
C TYR A 506 -1.07 -42.10 2.03
N LYS A 507 -1.79 -43.02 2.70
CA LYS A 507 -3.12 -43.52 2.29
C LYS A 507 -4.15 -42.41 2.03
N ASN A 508 -4.13 -41.38 2.86
CA ASN A 508 -5.04 -40.23 2.78
C ASN A 508 -4.46 -39.05 1.97
N GLU A 509 -3.20 -39.16 1.51
CA GLU A 509 -2.53 -38.13 0.74
C GLU A 509 -2.67 -38.37 -0.77
N MET A 510 -3.06 -37.32 -1.50
CA MET A 510 -3.27 -37.34 -2.94
C MET A 510 -2.63 -36.11 -3.59
N THR A 511 -2.08 -36.28 -4.78
CA THR A 511 -1.58 -35.17 -5.61
C THR A 511 -2.40 -35.08 -6.91
N ASN A 512 -1.76 -34.62 -7.99
CA ASN A 512 -2.32 -34.49 -9.32
C ASN A 512 -2.12 -35.81 -10.11
N PRO A 513 -3.16 -36.46 -10.68
CA PRO A 513 -3.03 -37.73 -11.41
C PRO A 513 -2.15 -37.64 -12.67
N TYR A 514 -1.96 -36.43 -13.21
CA TYR A 514 -1.02 -36.19 -14.31
C TYR A 514 0.46 -36.38 -13.91
N ILE A 515 0.80 -36.43 -12.61
CA ILE A 515 2.15 -36.77 -12.14
C ILE A 515 2.53 -38.20 -12.57
N LEU A 516 1.58 -39.15 -12.59
CA LEU A 516 1.87 -40.50 -13.08
C LEU A 516 2.20 -40.50 -14.59
N GLN A 517 1.52 -39.67 -15.39
CA GLN A 517 1.90 -39.44 -16.81
C GLN A 517 3.33 -38.90 -16.90
N GLY A 518 3.69 -37.95 -16.04
CA GLY A 518 5.03 -37.37 -15.97
C GLY A 518 6.13 -38.38 -15.62
N ILE A 519 5.91 -39.24 -14.61
CA ILE A 519 6.83 -40.32 -14.24
C ILE A 519 7.10 -41.24 -15.44
N ILE A 520 6.06 -41.71 -16.14
CA ILE A 520 6.23 -42.63 -17.27
C ILE A 520 6.91 -41.95 -18.47
N ARG A 521 6.61 -40.68 -18.73
CA ARG A 521 7.27 -39.88 -19.78
C ARG A 521 8.76 -39.70 -19.50
N ASP A 522 9.13 -39.31 -18.28
CA ASP A 522 10.49 -38.86 -17.97
C ASP A 522 11.43 -40.02 -17.61
N TYR A 523 10.90 -41.11 -17.04
CA TYR A 523 11.68 -42.29 -16.64
C TYR A 523 11.52 -43.49 -17.59
N ASN A 524 10.44 -43.58 -18.37
CA ASN A 524 10.24 -44.65 -19.37
C ASN A 524 9.82 -44.12 -20.76
N LEU A 525 10.56 -43.13 -21.26
CA LEU A 525 10.25 -42.40 -22.50
C LEU A 525 9.98 -43.29 -23.73
N ARG A 526 10.63 -44.46 -23.83
CA ARG A 526 10.35 -45.45 -24.89
C ARG A 526 8.97 -46.06 -24.73
N TYR A 527 8.63 -46.60 -23.56
CA TYR A 527 7.30 -47.14 -23.30
C TYR A 527 6.21 -46.06 -23.47
N TYR A 528 6.47 -44.84 -23.01
CA TYR A 528 5.55 -43.71 -23.19
C TYR A 528 5.26 -43.44 -24.68
N LYS A 529 6.27 -43.34 -25.54
CA LYS A 529 6.10 -43.07 -26.98
C LYS A 529 5.59 -44.28 -27.77
N ASP A 530 6.12 -45.47 -27.51
CA ASP A 530 5.85 -46.67 -28.32
C ASP A 530 4.66 -47.51 -27.83
N VAL A 531 4.23 -47.35 -26.58
CA VAL A 531 3.06 -48.07 -26.04
C VAL A 531 1.94 -47.10 -25.68
N VAL A 532 2.16 -46.12 -24.78
CA VAL A 532 1.08 -45.23 -24.31
C VAL A 532 0.52 -44.37 -25.45
N MET A 533 1.37 -43.56 -26.10
CA MET A 533 0.93 -42.66 -27.19
C MET A 533 0.42 -43.43 -28.42
N LYS A 534 1.05 -44.55 -28.79
CA LYS A 534 0.59 -45.39 -29.90
C LYS A 534 -0.74 -46.09 -29.59
N SER A 535 -0.99 -46.54 -28.36
CA SER A 535 -2.26 -47.18 -27.99
C SER A 535 -3.41 -46.18 -27.93
N ILE A 536 -3.17 -44.96 -27.44
CA ILE A 536 -4.18 -43.87 -27.44
C ILE A 536 -4.48 -43.41 -28.87
N ASN A 537 -3.47 -43.29 -29.73
CA ASN A 537 -3.68 -43.01 -31.16
C ASN A 537 -4.29 -44.21 -31.92
N LYS A 538 -4.14 -45.45 -31.43
CA LYS A 538 -4.82 -46.61 -32.00
C LYS A 538 -6.28 -46.67 -31.58
N ALA A 539 -6.64 -46.38 -30.34
CA ALA A 539 -8.03 -46.25 -29.90
C ALA A 539 -8.80 -45.26 -30.79
N LYS A 540 -8.24 -44.05 -30.99
CA LYS A 540 -8.75 -43.02 -31.91
C LYS A 540 -8.89 -43.45 -33.38
N ASN A 541 -8.30 -44.57 -33.80
CA ASN A 541 -8.43 -45.14 -35.15
C ASN A 541 -9.31 -46.41 -35.19
N ASP A 542 -9.27 -47.24 -34.15
CA ASP A 542 -10.14 -48.41 -34.00
C ASP A 542 -11.61 -47.97 -33.80
N ASP A 543 -11.84 -46.82 -33.16
CA ASP A 543 -13.15 -46.12 -33.10
C ASP A 543 -13.66 -45.73 -34.51
N VAL A 544 -12.76 -45.41 -35.45
CA VAL A 544 -13.11 -45.08 -36.84
C VAL A 544 -13.39 -46.34 -37.68
N ILE A 545 -12.90 -47.50 -37.24
CA ILE A 545 -13.06 -48.79 -37.92
C ILE A 545 -14.34 -49.50 -37.44
N SER A 546 -14.65 -49.47 -36.14
CA SER A 546 -15.86 -50.09 -35.56
C SER A 546 -17.16 -49.47 -36.08
N ILE A 547 -17.15 -48.16 -36.40
CA ILE A 547 -18.28 -47.43 -37.00
C ILE A 547 -18.71 -48.00 -38.37
N LYS A 548 -17.85 -48.76 -39.08
CA LYS A 548 -18.13 -49.23 -40.44
C LYS A 548 -18.82 -50.60 -40.55
N SER A 549 -18.87 -51.40 -39.48
CA SER A 549 -19.30 -52.82 -39.60
C SER A 549 -20.74 -53.10 -39.16
N ASN A 550 -21.32 -52.34 -38.24
CA ASN A 550 -22.67 -52.58 -37.72
C ASN A 550 -23.69 -51.56 -38.26
N SER A 551 -24.19 -51.83 -39.46
CA SER A 551 -25.31 -51.10 -40.05
C SER A 551 -26.66 -51.47 -39.41
N LEU A 552 -27.59 -50.51 -39.43
CA LEU A 552 -29.06 -50.66 -39.32
C LEU A 552 -29.68 -50.85 -37.92
N GLN A 553 -30.77 -50.07 -37.72
CA GLN A 553 -31.81 -50.17 -36.68
C GLN A 553 -31.46 -49.78 -35.23
N SER A 554 -31.93 -48.56 -34.85
CA SER A 554 -32.52 -48.22 -33.53
C SER A 554 -31.68 -48.50 -32.27
N THR A 555 -31.11 -47.50 -31.59
CA THR A 555 -31.89 -46.46 -30.88
C THR A 555 -31.20 -45.09 -30.70
N ARG A 556 -32.04 -44.09 -30.38
CA ARG A 556 -31.81 -42.67 -30.04
C ARG A 556 -30.50 -42.28 -29.32
N SER A 557 -29.90 -41.17 -29.78
CA SER A 557 -29.31 -40.06 -28.99
C SER A 557 -28.05 -40.32 -28.14
N THR A 558 -26.97 -39.52 -28.17
CA THR A 558 -26.66 -38.24 -28.87
C THR A 558 -25.19 -38.21 -29.30
N SER A 559 -24.90 -37.74 -30.51
CA SER A 559 -23.52 -37.46 -30.98
C SER A 559 -23.30 -35.95 -31.18
N SER A 560 -22.12 -35.44 -30.82
CA SER A 560 -21.76 -34.03 -30.94
C SER A 560 -20.73 -33.81 -32.05
N TYR A 561 -21.22 -33.39 -33.22
CA TYR A 561 -20.41 -32.88 -34.33
C TYR A 561 -19.35 -31.86 -33.87
N TYR A 562 -18.12 -32.00 -34.39
CA TYR A 562 -17.16 -30.90 -34.48
C TYR A 562 -17.73 -29.79 -35.39
N ARG A 563 -17.51 -28.53 -35.02
CA ARG A 563 -17.73 -27.39 -35.93
C ARG A 563 -16.50 -27.23 -36.82
N ASN A 564 -16.71 -27.16 -38.13
CA ASN A 564 -15.79 -26.43 -38.99
C ASN A 564 -16.36 -25.01 -39.14
N LEU A 565 -15.54 -24.01 -38.82
CA LEU A 565 -15.72 -22.60 -39.20
C LEU A 565 -15.08 -22.40 -40.57
N ASP A 566 -15.75 -21.64 -41.44
CA ASP A 566 -15.21 -21.29 -42.75
C ASP A 566 -14.32 -20.05 -42.64
N THR A 567 -13.02 -20.27 -42.43
CA THR A 567 -12.04 -19.18 -42.24
C THR A 567 -11.86 -18.28 -43.46
N PHE A 568 -12.40 -18.64 -44.63
CA PHE A 568 -12.44 -17.76 -45.80
C PHE A 568 -13.60 -16.75 -45.76
N LYS A 569 -14.61 -16.95 -44.89
CA LYS A 569 -15.72 -16.00 -44.68
C LYS A 569 -15.43 -14.95 -43.62
N ILE A 570 -14.54 -15.24 -42.66
CA ILE A 570 -14.16 -14.32 -41.60
C ILE A 570 -13.46 -13.11 -42.25
N GLN A 571 -14.09 -11.94 -42.21
CA GLN A 571 -13.48 -10.73 -42.75
C GLN A 571 -12.44 -10.20 -41.76
N LYS A 572 -11.22 -9.97 -42.23
CA LYS A 572 -10.15 -9.36 -41.41
C LYS A 572 -10.49 -7.89 -41.12
N SER A 573 -11.18 -7.64 -40.02
CA SER A 573 -11.40 -6.31 -39.48
C SER A 573 -10.21 -5.84 -38.65
N GLU A 574 -9.81 -4.58 -38.79
CA GLU A 574 -8.79 -3.93 -37.96
C GLU A 574 -9.41 -3.41 -36.64
N MET A 575 -8.65 -3.40 -35.55
CA MET A 575 -9.11 -2.83 -34.26
C MET A 575 -8.95 -1.31 -34.27
N ASN A 576 -9.94 -0.60 -34.78
CA ASN A 576 -9.98 0.87 -34.73
C ASN A 576 -10.45 1.34 -33.33
N LEU A 577 -9.79 2.37 -32.76
CA LEU A 577 -10.11 2.96 -31.45
C LEU A 577 -10.99 4.24 -31.53
N ASP A 578 -11.26 4.75 -32.74
CA ASP A 578 -12.22 5.85 -32.98
C ASP A 578 -13.63 5.36 -33.32
N ASP A 579 -13.73 4.13 -33.81
CA ASP A 579 -14.98 3.37 -33.85
C ASP A 579 -15.44 3.07 -32.41
N PRO A 580 -16.66 3.44 -31.98
CA PRO A 580 -17.16 3.15 -30.63
C PRO A 580 -17.48 1.66 -30.38
N PHE A 581 -17.57 0.82 -31.43
CA PHE A 581 -18.02 -0.57 -31.33
C PHE A 581 -17.19 -1.41 -30.34
N SER A 582 -17.88 -2.12 -29.46
CA SER A 582 -17.35 -2.74 -28.24
C SER A 582 -17.92 -4.14 -28.01
N LEU A 583 -17.49 -4.81 -26.92
CA LEU A 583 -18.06 -6.09 -26.51
C LEU A 583 -19.57 -6.00 -26.20
N VAL A 584 -20.05 -4.84 -25.71
CA VAL A 584 -21.48 -4.63 -25.40
C VAL A 584 -22.32 -4.66 -26.67
N ASP A 585 -21.80 -4.14 -27.78
CA ASP A 585 -22.47 -4.15 -29.07
C ASP A 585 -22.60 -5.58 -29.63
N ILE A 586 -21.57 -6.41 -29.46
CA ILE A 586 -21.64 -7.85 -29.79
C ILE A 586 -22.66 -8.57 -28.89
N GLU A 587 -22.67 -8.27 -27.58
CA GLU A 587 -23.64 -8.83 -26.63
C GLU A 587 -25.09 -8.43 -26.99
N MET A 588 -25.32 -7.18 -27.41
CA MET A 588 -26.62 -6.70 -27.88
C MET A 588 -27.05 -7.35 -29.21
N LYS A 589 -26.15 -7.43 -30.20
CA LYS A 589 -26.44 -8.10 -31.48
C LYS A 589 -26.74 -9.59 -31.30
N ILE A 590 -26.09 -10.25 -30.34
CA ILE A 590 -26.40 -11.63 -29.92
C ILE A 590 -27.79 -11.73 -29.29
N TYR A 591 -28.14 -10.81 -28.38
CA TYR A 591 -29.45 -10.77 -27.73
C TYR A 591 -30.59 -10.51 -28.73
N ASN A 592 -30.37 -9.59 -29.68
CA ASN A 592 -31.30 -9.25 -30.76
C ASN A 592 -31.35 -10.30 -31.89
N GLN A 593 -30.44 -11.28 -31.89
CA GLN A 593 -30.31 -12.32 -32.92
C GLN A 593 -29.95 -11.76 -34.33
N GLU A 594 -29.11 -10.72 -34.38
CA GLU A 594 -28.67 -10.02 -35.60
C GLU A 594 -27.54 -10.73 -36.38
N TYR A 595 -27.04 -11.87 -35.90
CA TYR A 595 -25.96 -12.61 -36.54
C TYR A 595 -26.49 -13.82 -37.33
N GLU A 596 -26.13 -13.93 -38.61
CA GLU A 596 -26.56 -15.04 -39.47
C GLU A 596 -25.67 -16.28 -39.30
N CYS A 597 -24.36 -16.10 -39.13
CA CYS A 597 -23.41 -17.18 -38.92
C CYS A 597 -22.42 -16.94 -37.76
N ASP A 598 -21.69 -17.99 -37.38
CA ASP A 598 -20.70 -17.91 -36.30
C ASP A 598 -19.48 -17.05 -36.74
N GLU A 599 -19.18 -17.05 -38.04
CA GLU A 599 -18.10 -16.31 -38.69
C GLU A 599 -18.31 -14.77 -38.68
N ASP A 600 -19.57 -14.30 -38.64
CA ASP A 600 -19.89 -12.87 -38.47
C ASP A 600 -19.51 -12.36 -37.06
N ILE A 601 -19.73 -13.20 -36.04
CA ILE A 601 -19.36 -12.89 -34.66
C ILE A 601 -17.84 -12.84 -34.54
N VAL A 602 -17.10 -13.76 -35.18
CA VAL A 602 -15.63 -13.69 -35.21
C VAL A 602 -15.14 -12.42 -35.91
N THR A 603 -15.80 -12.01 -37.00
CA THR A 603 -15.53 -10.76 -37.73
C THR A 603 -15.72 -9.52 -36.87
N ASP A 604 -16.77 -9.46 -36.06
CA ASP A 604 -17.00 -8.37 -35.11
C ASP A 604 -16.07 -8.46 -33.87
N MET A 605 -15.74 -9.66 -33.40
CA MET A 605 -14.73 -9.84 -32.35
C MET A 605 -13.35 -9.33 -32.79
N LEU A 606 -13.02 -9.43 -34.09
CA LEU A 606 -11.82 -8.82 -34.68
C LEU A 606 -11.85 -7.27 -34.72
N LYS A 607 -12.97 -6.60 -34.41
CA LYS A 607 -12.99 -5.14 -34.20
C LYS A 607 -12.62 -4.76 -32.77
N ILE A 608 -12.65 -5.71 -31.83
CA ILE A 608 -12.54 -5.44 -30.38
C ILE A 608 -11.41 -6.19 -29.66
N MET A 609 -10.78 -7.20 -30.28
CA MET A 609 -9.82 -8.07 -29.59
C MET A 609 -8.61 -8.45 -30.45
N ARG A 610 -7.43 -8.58 -29.80
CA ARG A 610 -6.19 -9.14 -30.36
C ARG A 610 -5.44 -9.96 -29.32
N ILE A 611 -4.59 -10.87 -29.80
CA ILE A 611 -3.59 -11.60 -29.02
C ILE A 611 -2.21 -11.13 -29.50
N ILE A 612 -1.34 -10.70 -28.58
CA ILE A 612 0.06 -10.38 -28.90
C ILE A 612 0.93 -11.56 -28.43
N ASN A 613 1.68 -12.15 -29.36
CA ASN A 613 2.48 -13.35 -29.13
C ASN A 613 3.84 -13.01 -28.47
N GLN A 614 3.82 -12.67 -27.19
CA GLN A 614 5.02 -12.47 -26.37
C GLN A 614 5.35 -13.73 -25.55
N LYS A 615 6.23 -13.63 -24.52
CA LYS A 615 6.63 -14.79 -23.70
C LYS A 615 5.44 -15.50 -23.02
N ASN A 616 4.38 -14.75 -22.75
CA ASN A 616 3.02 -15.23 -22.51
C ASN A 616 2.11 -14.54 -23.55
N ASP A 617 1.03 -15.19 -23.99
CA ASP A 617 0.01 -14.53 -24.84
C ASP A 617 -0.64 -13.36 -24.05
N LEU A 618 -0.62 -12.15 -24.62
CA LEU A 618 -1.25 -10.95 -24.05
C LEU A 618 -2.53 -10.60 -24.80
N PHE A 619 -3.65 -10.46 -24.10
CA PHE A 619 -4.95 -10.18 -24.71
C PHE A 619 -5.28 -8.69 -24.68
N VAL A 620 -5.18 -8.02 -25.83
CA VAL A 620 -5.59 -6.63 -26.00
C VAL A 620 -7.08 -6.60 -26.29
N MET A 621 -7.88 -5.97 -25.43
CA MET A 621 -9.34 -5.89 -25.58
C MET A 621 -9.84 -4.45 -25.48
N LYS A 622 -10.44 -3.98 -26.57
CA LYS A 622 -11.05 -2.66 -26.72
C LYS A 622 -12.19 -2.44 -25.72
N ARG A 623 -12.26 -1.24 -25.14
CA ARG A 623 -13.36 -0.74 -24.32
C ARG A 623 -13.66 0.72 -24.66
N TYR A 624 -14.90 1.16 -24.49
CA TYR A 624 -15.21 2.60 -24.51
C TYR A 624 -14.80 3.23 -23.18
N ASP A 625 -14.20 4.42 -23.21
CA ASP A 625 -13.87 5.19 -22.02
C ASP A 625 -14.66 6.51 -22.02
N SER A 626 -15.60 6.62 -21.09
CA SER A 626 -16.51 7.76 -20.98
C SER A 626 -15.83 9.04 -20.50
N THR A 627 -14.63 8.95 -19.91
CA THR A 627 -13.89 10.13 -19.42
C THR A 627 -13.20 10.87 -20.57
N VAL A 628 -12.55 10.15 -21.48
CA VAL A 628 -11.90 10.71 -22.68
C VAL A 628 -12.80 10.73 -23.92
N LYS A 629 -13.93 10.01 -23.90
CA LYS A 629 -14.92 9.90 -25.00
C LYS A 629 -14.30 9.36 -26.30
N ARG A 630 -13.48 8.32 -26.17
CA ARG A 630 -12.81 7.54 -27.24
C ARG A 630 -12.75 6.08 -26.78
N CYS A 631 -12.57 5.11 -27.67
CA CYS A 631 -12.19 3.79 -27.20
C CYS A 631 -10.71 3.76 -26.78
N THR A 632 -10.46 2.94 -25.77
CA THR A 632 -9.13 2.55 -25.28
C THR A 632 -9.10 1.01 -25.25
N PHE A 633 -8.09 0.41 -24.63
CA PHE A 633 -8.05 -1.04 -24.44
C PHE A 633 -7.52 -1.40 -23.05
N ASP A 634 -7.94 -2.57 -22.57
CA ASP A 634 -7.31 -3.27 -21.46
C ASP A 634 -6.29 -4.27 -22.02
N ILE A 635 -5.22 -4.55 -21.27
CA ILE A 635 -4.38 -5.74 -21.45
C ILE A 635 -4.79 -6.77 -20.40
N LEU A 636 -5.18 -7.96 -20.84
CA LEU A 636 -5.75 -9.01 -20.01
C LEU A 636 -4.88 -10.27 -20.00
N SER A 637 -4.96 -11.03 -18.91
CA SER A 637 -4.54 -12.43 -18.84
C SER A 637 -5.56 -13.34 -19.53
N ASP A 638 -5.18 -14.60 -19.80
CA ASP A 638 -6.07 -15.64 -20.35
C ASP A 638 -7.36 -15.81 -19.53
N ASP A 639 -7.22 -15.96 -18.21
CA ASP A 639 -8.33 -15.99 -17.25
C ASP A 639 -9.21 -14.72 -17.32
N GLY A 640 -8.61 -13.54 -17.45
CA GLY A 640 -9.34 -12.27 -17.58
C GLY A 640 -10.15 -12.19 -18.89
N ALA A 641 -9.55 -12.63 -20.00
CA ALA A 641 -10.22 -12.71 -21.31
C ALA A 641 -11.34 -13.77 -21.29
N GLN A 642 -11.08 -14.95 -20.73
CA GLN A 642 -12.06 -16.02 -20.54
C GLN A 642 -13.24 -15.55 -19.68
N LYS A 643 -13.00 -14.86 -18.56
CA LYS A 643 -14.04 -14.34 -17.66
C LYS A 643 -14.88 -13.23 -18.29
N LYS A 644 -14.35 -12.43 -19.22
CA LYS A 644 -15.16 -11.51 -20.04
C LYS A 644 -15.98 -12.29 -21.08
N LEU A 645 -15.34 -13.08 -21.95
CA LEU A 645 -15.99 -13.75 -23.08
C LEU A 645 -16.87 -14.96 -22.72
N SER A 646 -16.84 -15.44 -21.47
CA SER A 646 -17.72 -16.53 -20.99
C SER A 646 -19.11 -16.09 -20.53
N LYS A 647 -19.38 -14.76 -20.48
CA LYS A 647 -20.67 -14.20 -20.08
C LYS A 647 -21.70 -14.29 -21.20
N ALA A 648 -21.32 -13.81 -22.38
CA ALA A 648 -22.11 -13.84 -23.59
C ALA A 648 -22.36 -15.28 -24.07
N LYS A 649 -23.61 -15.58 -24.44
CA LYS A 649 -24.04 -16.88 -24.97
C LYS A 649 -24.72 -16.71 -26.32
N TRP A 650 -24.30 -17.49 -27.30
CA TRP A 650 -24.86 -17.56 -28.64
C TRP A 650 -25.36 -18.99 -28.91
N ASP A 651 -26.67 -19.17 -29.08
CA ASP A 651 -27.22 -20.49 -29.45
C ASP A 651 -26.92 -20.86 -30.91
N GLY A 652 -26.91 -19.85 -31.78
CA GLY A 652 -26.61 -19.93 -33.20
C GLY A 652 -27.60 -20.75 -34.04
N PRO A 653 -27.47 -20.70 -35.38
CA PRO A 653 -28.28 -21.52 -36.29
C PRO A 653 -28.09 -23.04 -36.04
N ARG A 654 -26.98 -23.42 -35.39
CA ARG A 654 -26.63 -24.81 -35.02
C ARG A 654 -27.19 -25.25 -33.64
N LYS A 655 -27.98 -24.40 -32.95
CA LYS A 655 -28.67 -24.66 -31.67
C LYS A 655 -27.84 -25.37 -30.59
N LYS A 656 -26.74 -24.74 -30.17
CA LYS A 656 -25.91 -25.20 -29.04
C LYS A 656 -25.27 -24.02 -28.28
N ASN A 657 -26.03 -23.36 -27.42
CA ASN A 657 -25.65 -22.58 -26.22
C ASN A 657 -24.12 -22.33 -26.04
N LEU A 658 -23.49 -21.59 -26.95
CA LEU A 658 -22.03 -21.48 -27.04
C LEU A 658 -21.57 -20.19 -26.35
N LYS A 659 -20.49 -20.27 -25.58
CA LYS A 659 -19.80 -19.07 -25.06
C LYS A 659 -18.94 -18.45 -26.16
N LEU A 660 -18.81 -17.12 -26.20
CA LEU A 660 -17.87 -16.46 -27.13
C LEU A 660 -16.44 -16.96 -26.92
N TRP A 661 -16.06 -17.30 -25.68
CA TRP A 661 -14.77 -17.91 -25.40
C TRP A 661 -14.53 -19.21 -26.21
N SER A 662 -15.53 -20.07 -26.33
CA SER A 662 -15.40 -21.33 -27.08
C SER A 662 -15.32 -21.08 -28.59
N LEU A 663 -16.10 -20.12 -29.11
CA LEU A 663 -15.99 -19.68 -30.51
C LEU A 663 -14.59 -19.12 -30.81
N PHE A 664 -14.09 -18.24 -29.93
CA PHE A 664 -12.74 -17.70 -29.99
C PHE A 664 -11.68 -18.80 -29.98
N GLN A 665 -11.78 -19.81 -29.12
CA GLN A 665 -10.82 -20.92 -29.05
C GLN A 665 -10.75 -21.72 -30.37
N GLU A 666 -11.86 -21.89 -31.09
CA GLU A 666 -11.88 -22.56 -32.41
C GLU A 666 -11.16 -21.75 -33.50
N CYS A 667 -10.96 -20.43 -33.33
CA CYS A 667 -10.38 -19.53 -34.35
C CYS A 667 -9.25 -18.63 -33.88
N ALA A 668 -8.70 -18.80 -32.67
CA ALA A 668 -7.75 -17.90 -32.01
C ALA A 668 -6.53 -17.47 -32.88
N GLY A 669 -6.13 -18.30 -33.85
CA GLY A 669 -5.08 -17.97 -34.83
C GLY A 669 -5.36 -16.71 -35.67
N VAL A 670 -6.61 -16.32 -35.92
CA VAL A 670 -6.93 -15.10 -36.70
C VAL A 670 -6.81 -13.80 -35.88
N PHE A 671 -6.75 -13.91 -34.54
CA PHE A 671 -6.62 -12.78 -33.63
C PHE A 671 -5.16 -12.39 -33.32
N ARG A 672 -4.20 -13.20 -33.77
CA ARG A 672 -2.78 -13.01 -33.44
C ARG A 672 -2.14 -11.87 -34.23
N LEU A 673 -1.39 -11.04 -33.50
CA LEU A 673 -0.42 -10.08 -34.01
C LEU A 673 0.96 -10.41 -33.45
N ARG A 674 1.99 -9.96 -34.17
CA ARG A 674 3.41 -10.17 -33.87
C ARG A 674 3.85 -9.34 -32.67
N ASP A 675 3.43 -8.08 -32.58
CA ASP A 675 3.74 -7.20 -31.45
C ASP A 675 2.72 -6.05 -31.26
N ILE A 676 2.95 -5.20 -30.26
CA ILE A 676 2.22 -3.94 -29.99
C ILE A 676 3.22 -2.79 -29.89
N SER A 677 2.89 -1.63 -30.47
CA SER A 677 3.79 -0.46 -30.53
C SER A 677 3.00 0.85 -30.48
N PHE A 678 3.65 1.97 -30.15
CA PHE A 678 2.92 3.24 -30.13
C PHE A 678 2.49 3.66 -31.53
N ILE A 679 3.37 3.53 -32.53
CA ILE A 679 3.09 3.75 -33.96
C ILE A 679 3.73 2.63 -34.77
N SER A 680 3.01 2.04 -35.72
CA SER A 680 3.55 1.10 -36.71
C SER A 680 2.71 1.07 -37.99
N ASP A 681 3.39 1.06 -39.14
CA ASP A 681 2.80 0.79 -40.46
C ASP A 681 2.76 -0.72 -40.81
N ASP A 682 3.42 -1.58 -40.01
CA ASP A 682 3.36 -3.04 -40.18
C ASP A 682 2.01 -3.59 -39.70
N LYS A 683 1.30 -4.26 -40.60
CA LYS A 683 -0.05 -4.82 -40.38
C LYS A 683 -0.10 -6.00 -39.40
N ASP A 684 1.04 -6.63 -39.13
CA ASP A 684 1.15 -7.64 -38.08
C ASP A 684 1.41 -7.02 -36.70
N VAL A 685 1.49 -5.69 -36.56
CA VAL A 685 1.75 -4.99 -35.28
C VAL A 685 0.57 -4.09 -34.95
N PHE A 686 0.13 -4.09 -33.69
CA PHE A 686 -0.93 -3.17 -33.27
C PHE A 686 -0.35 -1.76 -33.05
N SER A 687 -0.80 -0.79 -33.85
CA SER A 687 -0.53 0.64 -33.64
C SER A 687 -1.54 1.22 -32.64
N ILE A 688 -1.03 1.67 -31.50
CA ILE A 688 -1.84 2.27 -30.41
C ILE A 688 -2.28 3.69 -30.78
N PHE A 689 -1.43 4.43 -31.50
CA PHE A 689 -1.74 5.72 -32.05
C PHE A 689 -2.61 5.55 -33.30
N GLN A 690 -3.80 6.14 -33.24
CA GLN A 690 -4.83 6.15 -34.28
C GLN A 690 -5.09 7.60 -34.74
N GLY A 691 -4.06 8.45 -34.70
CA GLY A 691 -4.17 9.89 -34.97
C GLY A 691 -4.59 10.72 -33.77
N TRP A 692 -4.25 12.01 -33.86
CA TRP A 692 -4.77 13.06 -32.97
C TRP A 692 -6.25 13.32 -33.26
N LYS A 693 -7.01 13.71 -32.24
CA LYS A 693 -8.47 13.91 -32.30
C LYS A 693 -8.92 15.05 -33.23
N HIS A 694 -8.03 16.00 -33.51
CA HIS A 694 -8.34 17.29 -34.14
C HIS A 694 -8.04 17.27 -35.64
N LYS A 695 -8.82 18.04 -36.40
CA LYS A 695 -8.83 17.98 -37.86
C LYS A 695 -7.66 18.72 -38.48
N GLN A 696 -7.08 18.13 -39.53
CA GLN A 696 -6.04 18.79 -40.31
C GLN A 696 -6.65 19.83 -41.27
N LEU A 697 -6.89 21.05 -40.77
CA LEU A 697 -7.33 22.19 -41.58
C LEU A 697 -6.24 22.63 -42.58
N GLY A 698 -6.67 23.21 -43.71
CA GLY A 698 -5.75 23.74 -44.72
C GLY A 698 -4.91 24.92 -44.22
N GLU A 699 -5.48 25.77 -43.37
CA GLU A 699 -4.84 26.91 -42.68
C GLU A 699 -5.42 27.06 -41.26
N PHE A 700 -4.76 27.85 -40.41
CA PHE A 700 -5.24 28.19 -39.07
C PHE A 700 -5.58 29.69 -39.00
N ASN A 701 -6.62 30.05 -38.25
CA ASN A 701 -6.89 31.43 -37.86
C ASN A 701 -6.13 31.76 -36.57
N ILE A 702 -5.26 32.77 -36.62
CA ILE A 702 -4.52 33.26 -35.45
C ILE A 702 -5.45 33.88 -34.40
N ASP A 703 -6.48 34.63 -34.81
CA ASP A 703 -7.40 35.31 -33.89
C ASP A 703 -8.18 34.31 -33.01
N SER A 704 -8.49 33.13 -33.57
CA SER A 704 -9.17 32.04 -32.86
C SER A 704 -8.29 31.32 -31.82
N ILE A 705 -6.99 31.58 -31.78
CA ILE A 705 -6.04 30.96 -30.83
C ILE A 705 -5.22 31.97 -30.01
N GLN A 706 -5.26 33.25 -30.38
CA GLN A 706 -4.43 34.31 -29.80
C GLN A 706 -4.50 34.34 -28.26
N LEU A 707 -5.71 34.29 -27.68
CA LEU A 707 -5.89 34.30 -26.22
C LEU A 707 -5.24 33.10 -25.48
N TYR A 708 -4.99 31.97 -26.15
CA TYR A 708 -4.23 30.87 -25.58
C TYR A 708 -2.71 31.05 -25.76
N LEU A 709 -2.28 31.66 -26.88
CA LEU A 709 -0.87 32.05 -27.06
C LEU A 709 -0.47 33.15 -26.07
N ASP A 710 -1.36 34.12 -25.81
CA ASP A 710 -1.19 35.16 -24.79
C ASP A 710 -1.11 34.55 -23.38
N LEU A 711 -1.95 33.55 -23.05
CA LEU A 711 -1.80 32.79 -21.80
C LEU A 711 -0.40 32.16 -21.68
N ILE A 712 0.10 31.51 -22.74
CA ILE A 712 1.46 30.93 -22.72
C ILE A 712 2.52 32.03 -22.55
N LYS A 713 2.36 33.18 -23.21
CA LYS A 713 3.34 34.27 -23.21
C LYS A 713 3.36 35.07 -21.91
N GLU A 714 2.22 35.66 -21.54
CA GLU A 714 2.11 36.59 -20.41
C GLU A 714 2.19 35.85 -19.07
N VAL A 715 1.51 34.71 -18.97
CA VAL A 715 1.27 34.02 -17.69
C VAL A 715 2.20 32.83 -17.49
N ILE A 716 2.35 31.95 -18.47
CA ILE A 716 3.18 30.75 -18.32
C ILE A 716 4.68 31.08 -18.46
N ALA A 717 5.07 31.82 -19.49
CA ALA A 717 6.44 32.24 -19.76
C ALA A 717 6.84 33.56 -19.07
N ALA A 718 5.94 34.22 -18.32
CA ALA A 718 6.17 35.48 -17.63
C ALA A 718 6.74 36.61 -18.53
N ASN A 719 6.31 36.65 -19.80
CA ASN A 719 6.83 37.50 -20.88
C ASN A 719 8.30 37.28 -21.31
N ASP A 720 8.97 36.22 -20.85
CA ASP A 720 10.26 35.80 -21.44
C ASP A 720 10.02 35.11 -22.79
N ASN A 721 10.32 35.82 -23.87
CA ASN A 721 10.18 35.32 -25.24
C ASN A 721 11.00 34.04 -25.50
N ASN A 722 12.13 33.81 -24.79
CA ASN A 722 12.93 32.59 -24.96
C ASN A 722 12.21 31.37 -24.38
N ILE A 723 11.56 31.54 -23.23
CA ILE A 723 10.75 30.49 -22.58
C ILE A 723 9.48 30.24 -23.42
N TYR A 724 8.82 31.30 -23.88
CA TYR A 724 7.65 31.21 -24.77
C TYR A 724 7.94 30.43 -26.06
N GLU A 725 8.94 30.84 -26.84
CA GLU A 725 9.30 30.17 -28.09
C GLU A 725 9.77 28.73 -27.87
N TYR A 726 10.46 28.46 -26.75
CA TYR A 726 10.84 27.10 -26.36
C TYR A 726 9.60 26.22 -26.05
N ILE A 727 8.63 26.73 -25.28
CA ILE A 727 7.39 26.00 -24.96
C ILE A 727 6.62 25.66 -26.25
N LEU A 728 6.47 26.63 -27.16
CA LEU A 728 5.81 26.37 -28.46
C LEU A 728 6.56 25.31 -29.28
N ASN A 729 7.89 25.37 -29.33
CA ASN A 729 8.71 24.36 -30.02
C ASN A 729 8.58 22.97 -29.38
N TRP A 730 8.53 22.89 -28.05
CA TRP A 730 8.37 21.62 -27.31
C TRP A 730 6.99 20.99 -27.56
N ILE A 731 5.92 21.78 -27.58
CA ILE A 731 4.56 21.30 -27.93
C ILE A 731 4.51 20.84 -29.39
N SER A 732 5.04 21.64 -30.33
CA SER A 732 5.11 21.28 -31.75
C SER A 732 5.90 20.00 -31.98
N PHE A 733 7.02 19.79 -31.29
CA PHE A 733 7.81 18.56 -31.42
C PHE A 733 7.00 17.31 -31.07
N ILE A 734 6.22 17.33 -29.98
CA ILE A 734 5.42 16.17 -29.54
C ILE A 734 4.31 15.84 -30.56
N LEU A 735 3.74 16.85 -31.21
CA LEU A 735 2.65 16.69 -32.19
C LEU A 735 3.14 16.30 -33.59
N GLN A 736 4.26 16.87 -34.04
CA GLN A 736 4.88 16.59 -35.35
C GLN A 736 5.71 15.30 -35.36
N HIS A 737 6.37 14.98 -34.25
CA HIS A 737 7.20 13.79 -34.07
C HIS A 737 6.57 12.81 -33.07
N THR A 738 5.29 12.51 -33.29
CA THR A 738 4.52 11.55 -32.49
C THR A 738 5.32 10.26 -32.28
N GLY A 739 5.34 9.75 -31.05
CA GLY A 739 6.10 8.55 -30.69
C GLY A 739 7.58 8.79 -30.33
N ILE A 740 8.10 10.01 -30.51
CA ILE A 740 9.45 10.41 -30.11
C ILE A 740 9.39 11.29 -28.85
N LYS A 741 10.18 10.95 -27.83
CA LYS A 741 10.31 11.76 -26.60
C LYS A 741 11.10 13.04 -26.89
N THR A 742 10.67 14.17 -26.34
CA THR A 742 11.49 15.41 -26.29
C THR A 742 12.74 15.26 -25.42
N LYS A 743 12.73 14.27 -24.52
CA LYS A 743 13.73 14.00 -23.47
C LYS A 743 13.94 15.16 -22.49
N VAL A 744 12.97 16.07 -22.42
CA VAL A 744 12.91 17.20 -21.49
C VAL A 744 11.52 17.31 -20.88
N ALA A 745 11.48 17.48 -19.56
CA ALA A 745 10.27 17.81 -18.82
C ALA A 745 10.19 19.30 -18.51
N ILE A 746 8.96 19.80 -18.33
CA ILE A 746 8.68 21.18 -17.94
C ILE A 746 8.27 21.21 -16.47
N VAL A 747 8.83 22.14 -15.68
CA VAL A 747 8.49 22.37 -14.27
C VAL A 747 7.95 23.79 -14.10
N ILE A 748 6.65 23.89 -13.81
CA ILE A 748 5.91 25.14 -13.65
C ILE A 748 5.69 25.40 -12.17
N ARG A 749 6.44 26.37 -11.62
CA ARG A 749 6.24 26.89 -10.27
C ARG A 749 5.34 28.13 -10.31
N GLY A 750 4.62 28.40 -9.23
CA GLY A 750 3.68 29.53 -9.12
C GLY A 750 2.63 29.24 -8.07
N VAL A 751 1.97 30.26 -7.52
CA VAL A 751 0.85 30.04 -6.57
C VAL A 751 -0.40 29.50 -7.27
N GLN A 752 -1.37 28.98 -6.52
CA GLN A 752 -2.68 28.59 -7.04
C GLN A 752 -3.44 29.82 -7.61
N GLY A 753 -4.29 29.60 -8.63
CA GLY A 753 -5.06 30.68 -9.26
C GLY A 753 -4.29 31.52 -10.29
N THR A 754 -3.08 31.10 -10.70
CA THR A 754 -2.28 31.72 -11.79
C THR A 754 -2.46 31.06 -13.15
N GLY A 755 -3.53 30.28 -13.37
CA GLY A 755 -3.86 29.71 -14.69
C GLY A 755 -3.00 28.53 -15.16
N LYS A 756 -2.06 28.02 -14.34
CA LYS A 756 -1.19 26.86 -14.68
C LYS A 756 -1.97 25.67 -15.22
N ASP A 757 -3.06 25.31 -14.56
CA ASP A 757 -3.90 24.16 -14.91
C ASP A 757 -4.65 24.38 -16.23
N THR A 758 -5.07 25.62 -16.52
CA THR A 758 -5.72 26.01 -17.79
C THR A 758 -4.77 25.85 -18.98
N PHE A 759 -3.48 26.11 -18.81
CA PHE A 759 -2.49 25.83 -19.84
C PHE A 759 -2.39 24.32 -20.15
N THR A 760 -2.27 23.48 -19.13
CA THR A 760 -2.12 22.02 -19.31
C THR A 760 -3.40 21.30 -19.70
N ASP A 761 -4.57 21.79 -19.29
CA ASP A 761 -5.87 21.20 -19.68
C ASP A 761 -6.06 21.26 -21.20
N VAL A 762 -5.73 22.38 -21.83
CA VAL A 762 -5.77 22.54 -23.29
C VAL A 762 -4.78 21.59 -23.97
N LEU A 763 -3.59 21.36 -23.40
CA LEU A 763 -2.64 20.37 -23.95
C LEU A 763 -3.15 18.92 -23.81
N CYS A 764 -3.83 18.60 -22.70
CA CYS A 764 -4.45 17.29 -22.51
C CYS A 764 -5.57 17.04 -23.52
N ASP A 765 -6.45 18.02 -23.73
CA ASP A 765 -7.50 17.95 -24.76
C ASP A 765 -6.94 17.92 -26.18
N LEU A 766 -5.83 18.63 -26.45
CA LEU A 766 -5.12 18.59 -27.74
C LEU A 766 -4.54 17.19 -28.01
N MET A 767 -4.05 16.52 -26.96
CA MET A 767 -3.49 15.15 -26.99
C MET A 767 -4.51 14.07 -26.53
N ALA A 768 -5.81 14.33 -26.72
CA ALA A 768 -6.88 13.51 -26.15
C ALA A 768 -6.79 12.01 -26.52
N GLY A 769 -6.83 11.16 -25.48
CA GLY A 769 -6.62 9.70 -25.56
C GLY A 769 -5.20 9.25 -25.21
N TYR A 770 -4.21 10.14 -25.31
CA TYR A 770 -2.79 9.84 -25.07
C TYR A 770 -2.18 10.67 -23.93
N PHE A 771 -2.99 11.11 -22.97
CA PHE A 771 -2.53 11.87 -21.81
C PHE A 771 -2.93 11.23 -20.47
N ALA A 772 -2.22 11.59 -19.40
CA ALA A 772 -2.66 11.45 -18.01
C ALA A 772 -2.47 12.79 -17.28
N LYS A 773 -3.34 13.15 -16.33
CA LYS A 773 -3.26 14.42 -15.59
C LYS A 773 -3.70 14.28 -14.14
N ASN A 774 -3.38 15.28 -13.32
CA ASN A 774 -3.66 15.35 -11.88
C ASN A 774 -2.97 14.25 -11.07
N ILE A 775 -1.77 13.83 -11.47
CA ILE A 775 -1.02 12.78 -10.76
C ILE A 775 -0.31 13.41 -9.57
N THR A 776 -0.77 13.10 -8.36
CA THR A 776 -0.32 13.73 -7.11
C THR A 776 0.74 12.92 -6.36
N ASP A 777 0.90 11.62 -6.69
CA ASP A 777 2.02 10.81 -6.21
C ASP A 777 2.97 10.43 -7.34
N ILE A 778 4.26 10.71 -7.13
CA ILE A 778 5.34 10.31 -8.04
C ILE A 778 5.53 8.78 -8.05
N GLU A 779 5.13 8.08 -6.99
CA GLU A 779 5.22 6.62 -6.92
C GLU A 779 4.29 5.89 -7.92
N GLU A 780 3.28 6.56 -8.48
CA GLU A 780 2.51 6.03 -9.63
C GLU A 780 3.37 5.91 -10.91
N LEU A 781 4.46 6.68 -11.03
CA LEU A 781 5.41 6.59 -12.13
C LEU A 781 6.68 5.82 -11.73
N THR A 782 7.28 6.14 -10.59
CA THR A 782 8.58 5.60 -10.17
C THR A 782 8.51 4.36 -9.28
N GLY A 783 7.31 3.98 -8.83
CA GLY A 783 7.09 2.86 -7.92
C GLY A 783 6.92 1.50 -8.61
N ASN A 784 6.50 0.51 -7.83
CA ASN A 784 6.39 -0.88 -8.30
C ASN A 784 5.26 -1.13 -9.32
N PHE A 785 4.28 -0.25 -9.47
CA PHE A 785 3.17 -0.41 -10.43
C PHE A 785 3.00 0.89 -11.22
N ASN A 786 3.37 0.86 -12.49
CA ASN A 786 3.70 2.06 -13.30
C ASN A 786 2.99 2.10 -14.67
N THR A 787 1.86 1.41 -14.81
CA THR A 787 1.05 1.36 -16.04
C THR A 787 0.56 2.73 -16.52
N ILE A 788 0.56 3.75 -15.67
CA ILE A 788 0.17 5.10 -16.03
C ILE A 788 1.10 5.74 -17.08
N ILE A 789 2.36 5.30 -17.16
CA ILE A 789 3.33 5.72 -18.18
C ILE A 789 2.99 5.11 -19.55
N GLU A 790 2.41 3.91 -19.55
CA GLU A 790 2.18 3.14 -20.77
C GLU A 790 1.18 3.85 -21.68
N ASN A 791 1.52 3.94 -22.96
CA ASN A 791 0.67 4.49 -24.02
C ASN A 791 0.29 5.97 -23.84
N LYS A 792 1.08 6.76 -23.07
CA LYS A 792 0.88 8.21 -22.91
C LYS A 792 1.99 9.01 -23.58
N SER A 793 1.61 10.02 -24.36
CA SER A 793 2.50 11.05 -24.93
C SER A 793 2.72 12.21 -23.96
N LEU A 794 1.77 12.49 -23.06
CA LEU A 794 1.82 13.58 -22.07
C LEU A 794 1.39 13.08 -20.69
N ILE A 795 2.13 13.45 -19.63
CA ILE A 795 1.74 13.20 -18.24
C ILE A 795 1.90 14.48 -17.44
N VAL A 796 0.82 14.94 -16.81
CA VAL A 796 0.79 16.14 -15.96
C VAL A 796 0.70 15.73 -14.50
N LEU A 797 1.80 15.93 -13.77
CA LEU A 797 1.90 15.72 -12.33
C LEU A 797 1.55 17.03 -11.63
N ASN A 798 0.64 17.00 -10.66
CA ASN A 798 0.16 18.20 -9.96
C ASN A 798 0.37 18.07 -8.44
N GLU A 799 0.64 19.18 -7.77
CA GLU A 799 0.77 19.31 -6.31
C GLU A 799 1.75 18.33 -5.63
N LEU A 800 2.79 17.88 -6.35
CA LEU A 800 3.84 17.02 -5.77
C LEU A 800 4.46 17.65 -4.51
N LYS A 801 4.67 16.79 -3.50
CA LYS A 801 5.35 17.08 -2.21
C LYS A 801 6.81 17.50 -2.44
N ASN A 802 7.46 18.07 -1.42
CA ASN A 802 8.86 18.46 -1.56
C ASN A 802 9.78 17.24 -1.70
N PHE A 803 10.78 17.34 -2.57
CA PHE A 803 11.87 16.37 -2.71
C PHE A 803 12.69 16.18 -1.42
N ILE A 804 12.60 17.12 -0.48
CA ILE A 804 13.26 17.02 0.84
C ILE A 804 12.49 16.04 1.77
N GLU A 805 11.19 15.87 1.56
CA GLU A 805 10.30 15.00 2.34
C GLU A 805 10.20 13.59 1.73
N GLN A 806 10.12 13.51 0.39
CA GLN A 806 10.14 12.24 -0.34
C GLN A 806 11.58 11.72 -0.48
N ARG A 807 11.81 10.43 -0.20
CA ARG A 807 13.16 9.84 -0.21
C ARG A 807 13.84 10.04 -1.58
N ALA A 808 15.10 10.50 -1.55
CA ALA A 808 15.92 10.83 -2.72
C ALA A 808 16.13 9.68 -3.76
N LEU A 809 15.68 8.47 -3.46
CA LEU A 809 15.79 7.27 -4.28
C LEU A 809 15.08 7.41 -5.64
N ASN A 810 13.93 8.11 -5.70
CA ASN A 810 13.09 8.16 -6.90
C ASN A 810 13.66 9.04 -8.02
N SER A 811 14.69 9.87 -7.73
CA SER A 811 15.27 10.80 -8.72
C SER A 811 15.86 10.09 -9.95
N ASN A 812 16.51 8.93 -9.77
CA ASN A 812 17.10 8.20 -10.90
C ASN A 812 16.04 7.50 -11.77
N ALA A 813 14.97 6.97 -11.15
CA ALA A 813 13.83 6.44 -11.90
C ALA A 813 13.16 7.54 -12.74
N LEU A 814 12.95 8.73 -12.16
CA LEU A 814 12.39 9.88 -12.89
C LEU A 814 13.28 10.33 -14.07
N LYS A 815 14.61 10.37 -13.87
CA LYS A 815 15.57 10.64 -14.97
C LYS A 815 15.43 9.63 -16.11
N SER A 816 15.30 8.34 -15.81
CA SER A 816 15.07 7.27 -16.78
C SER A 816 13.75 7.43 -17.54
N ILE A 817 12.65 7.68 -16.83
CA ILE A 817 11.31 7.87 -17.43
C ILE A 817 11.30 9.09 -18.39
N ILE A 818 12.09 10.13 -18.12
CA ILE A 818 12.26 11.29 -19.00
C ILE A 818 13.13 10.98 -20.23
N THR A 819 14.21 10.19 -20.12
CA THR A 819 15.20 10.04 -21.22
C THR A 819 15.14 8.75 -22.03
N ASP A 820 14.57 7.67 -21.47
CA ASP A 820 14.76 6.32 -22.01
C ASP A 820 13.52 5.91 -22.81
N ASP A 821 13.72 5.41 -24.03
CA ASP A 821 12.64 5.18 -25.02
C ASP A 821 11.88 3.86 -24.82
N VAL A 822 12.28 3.05 -23.84
CA VAL A 822 11.62 1.83 -23.39
C VAL A 822 11.51 1.87 -21.86
N GLN A 823 10.39 1.41 -21.31
CA GLN A 823 10.18 1.26 -19.87
C GLN A 823 9.60 -0.12 -19.55
N ARG A 824 10.02 -0.71 -18.42
CA ARG A 824 9.46 -1.97 -17.92
C ARG A 824 8.16 -1.68 -17.17
N ILE A 825 7.05 -2.11 -17.74
CA ILE A 825 5.71 -1.93 -17.17
C ILE A 825 5.38 -3.13 -16.28
N ASN A 826 4.95 -2.84 -15.05
CA ASN A 826 4.44 -3.82 -14.09
C ASN A 826 2.99 -3.48 -13.74
N GLU A 827 2.08 -4.35 -14.16
CA GLU A 827 0.64 -4.25 -13.95
C GLU A 827 0.19 -5.25 -12.88
N LYS A 828 -0.87 -4.94 -12.12
CA LYS A 828 -1.40 -5.87 -11.12
C LYS A 828 -2.09 -7.04 -11.83
N PHE A 829 -1.73 -8.27 -11.45
CA PHE A 829 -2.27 -9.53 -11.99
C PHE A 829 -2.00 -9.82 -13.47
N VAL A 830 -1.09 -9.06 -14.12
CA VAL A 830 -0.65 -9.27 -15.51
C VAL A 830 0.88 -9.42 -15.53
N ALA A 831 1.41 -10.15 -16.51
CA ALA A 831 2.85 -10.36 -16.64
C ALA A 831 3.60 -9.03 -16.94
N ARG A 832 4.80 -8.89 -16.36
CA ARG A 832 5.71 -7.76 -16.64
C ARG A 832 6.14 -7.78 -18.11
N ARG A 833 6.02 -6.63 -18.76
CA ARG A 833 6.34 -6.40 -20.17
C ARG A 833 7.27 -5.21 -20.32
N ASP A 834 8.06 -5.17 -21.37
CA ASP A 834 8.76 -3.96 -21.79
C ASP A 834 7.90 -3.25 -22.83
N SER A 835 7.74 -1.94 -22.69
CA SER A 835 6.84 -1.14 -23.53
C SER A 835 7.54 0.12 -24.01
N GLN A 836 7.17 0.60 -25.20
CA GLN A 836 7.71 1.83 -25.77
C GLN A 836 7.28 3.03 -24.90
N ASN A 837 8.26 3.79 -24.42
CA ASN A 837 8.01 4.99 -23.63
C ASN A 837 8.00 6.20 -24.55
N VAL A 838 6.83 6.82 -24.73
CA VAL A 838 6.66 8.03 -25.56
C VAL A 838 6.29 9.26 -24.73
N SER A 839 6.32 9.13 -23.39
CA SER A 839 5.80 10.14 -22.47
C SER A 839 6.69 11.39 -22.38
N ASN A 840 6.04 12.54 -22.21
CA ASN A 840 6.66 13.82 -21.92
C ASN A 840 6.00 14.36 -20.63
N LEU A 841 6.79 14.85 -19.68
CA LEU A 841 6.29 15.20 -18.34
C LEU A 841 6.14 16.71 -18.17
N ILE A 842 5.02 17.13 -17.57
CA ILE A 842 4.85 18.48 -17.01
C ILE A 842 4.61 18.33 -15.51
N PHE A 843 5.38 19.07 -14.71
CA PHE A 843 5.23 19.18 -13.27
C PHE A 843 4.62 20.53 -12.94
N ILE A 844 3.49 20.53 -12.24
CA ILE A 844 2.85 21.72 -11.68
C ILE A 844 2.88 21.57 -10.16
N SER A 845 3.40 22.56 -9.43
CA SER A 845 3.15 22.66 -7.98
C SER A 845 3.60 24.01 -7.43
N ASN A 846 3.02 24.37 -6.30
CA ASN A 846 3.32 25.59 -5.55
C ASN A 846 4.61 25.43 -4.71
N ASN A 847 5.09 24.19 -4.52
CA ASN A 847 6.26 23.84 -3.72
C ASN A 847 7.59 24.27 -4.37
N TYR A 848 8.53 24.72 -3.54
CA TYR A 848 9.79 25.33 -4.00
C TYR A 848 10.78 24.31 -4.63
N CYS A 849 10.79 23.06 -4.17
CA CYS A 849 11.68 22.01 -4.69
C CYS A 849 10.97 20.66 -4.80
N GLN A 850 10.35 20.42 -5.96
CA GLN A 850 9.59 19.18 -6.28
C GLN A 850 10.49 18.06 -6.80
N VAL A 851 11.60 18.41 -7.48
CA VAL A 851 12.55 17.48 -8.09
C VAL A 851 13.99 17.93 -7.82
N LYS A 852 14.91 16.98 -7.64
CA LYS A 852 16.35 17.29 -7.55
C LYS A 852 16.92 17.57 -8.94
N ILE A 853 17.58 18.71 -9.10
CA ILE A 853 18.22 19.13 -10.36
C ILE A 853 19.71 19.34 -10.08
N GLU A 854 20.55 18.52 -10.68
CA GLU A 854 22.02 18.68 -10.62
C GLU A 854 22.48 19.87 -11.49
N ALA A 855 23.65 20.43 -11.18
CA ALA A 855 24.20 21.60 -11.87
C ALA A 855 24.32 21.41 -13.40
N THR A 856 24.62 20.18 -13.84
CA THR A 856 24.78 19.77 -15.24
C THR A 856 23.51 19.19 -15.87
N ASP A 857 22.35 19.23 -15.20
CA ASP A 857 21.15 18.56 -15.72
C ASP A 857 20.51 19.25 -16.93
N ARG A 858 20.34 18.45 -17.99
CA ARG A 858 19.74 18.80 -19.29
C ARG A 858 18.34 18.23 -19.51
N ARG A 859 17.61 17.88 -18.45
CA ARG A 859 16.28 17.22 -18.50
C ARG A 859 15.13 18.10 -18.06
N TYR A 860 15.37 19.14 -17.27
CA TYR A 860 14.30 20.03 -16.78
C TYR A 860 14.44 21.45 -17.33
N LEU A 861 13.40 21.91 -18.03
CA LEU A 861 13.05 23.34 -18.10
C LEU A 861 12.30 23.68 -16.81
N VAL A 862 12.69 24.77 -16.14
CA VAL A 862 12.01 25.25 -14.92
C VAL A 862 11.70 26.72 -15.12
N PHE A 863 10.50 27.16 -14.74
CA PHE A 863 10.16 28.59 -14.67
C PHE A 863 9.09 28.84 -13.60
N GLN A 864 8.83 30.12 -13.34
CA GLN A 864 7.95 30.63 -12.29
C GLN A 864 6.90 31.53 -12.95
N THR A 865 5.62 31.19 -12.83
CA THR A 865 4.53 32.05 -13.29
C THR A 865 4.37 33.27 -12.36
N PRO A 866 3.97 34.44 -12.88
CA PRO A 866 3.78 35.63 -12.07
C PRO A 866 2.38 35.65 -11.42
N ASP A 867 2.29 36.18 -10.21
CA ASP A 867 1.02 36.38 -9.49
C ASP A 867 0.14 37.49 -10.11
N ALA A 868 0.59 38.19 -11.17
CA ALA A 868 -0.05 39.40 -11.71
C ALA A 868 -1.50 39.22 -12.20
N HIS A 869 -1.88 38.02 -12.65
CA HIS A 869 -3.24 37.71 -13.11
C HIS A 869 -4.05 36.92 -12.05
N ARG A 870 -3.47 36.66 -10.87
CA ARG A 870 -4.12 35.94 -9.76
C ARG A 870 -5.38 36.70 -9.32
N HIS A 871 -6.49 35.99 -9.17
CA HIS A 871 -7.82 36.56 -8.89
C HIS A 871 -8.37 37.51 -9.98
N ASN A 872 -7.73 37.63 -11.15
CA ASN A 872 -8.32 38.33 -12.31
C ASN A 872 -9.33 37.41 -13.02
N PHE A 873 -10.51 37.29 -12.41
CA PHE A 873 -11.59 36.42 -12.90
C PHE A 873 -12.08 36.83 -14.30
N GLU A 874 -12.01 38.11 -14.67
CA GLU A 874 -12.43 38.58 -16.00
C GLU A 874 -11.48 38.11 -17.11
N HIS A 875 -10.16 38.24 -16.89
CA HIS A 875 -9.13 37.74 -17.81
C HIS A 875 -9.26 36.23 -18.03
N PHE A 876 -9.32 35.43 -16.96
CA PHE A 876 -9.50 33.99 -17.09
C PHE A 876 -10.87 33.60 -17.65
N SER A 877 -11.94 34.35 -17.37
CA SER A 877 -13.26 34.10 -17.99
C SER A 877 -13.23 34.27 -19.51
N LYS A 878 -12.52 35.27 -20.04
CA LYS A 878 -12.34 35.44 -21.50
C LYS A 878 -11.58 34.26 -22.11
N ILE A 879 -10.51 33.81 -21.46
CA ILE A 879 -9.72 32.64 -21.89
C ILE A 879 -10.56 31.36 -21.83
N HIS A 880 -11.31 31.11 -20.74
CA HIS A 880 -12.19 29.95 -20.59
C HIS A 880 -13.41 29.97 -21.53
N GLN A 881 -13.86 31.15 -21.97
CA GLN A 881 -14.84 31.28 -23.04
C GLN A 881 -14.22 30.95 -24.40
N ALA A 882 -13.03 31.48 -24.70
CA ALA A 882 -12.29 31.20 -25.93
C ALA A 882 -12.00 29.70 -26.10
N ILE A 883 -11.48 29.03 -25.06
CA ILE A 883 -11.20 27.58 -25.05
C ILE A 883 -12.45 26.73 -25.38
N LYS A 884 -13.66 27.23 -25.07
CA LYS A 884 -14.94 26.57 -25.37
C LYS A 884 -15.49 26.88 -26.77
N GLN A 885 -14.83 27.73 -27.57
CA GLN A 885 -15.26 28.03 -28.93
C GLN A 885 -14.97 26.85 -29.88
N ALA A 886 -15.94 26.55 -30.73
CA ALA A 886 -15.80 25.51 -31.74
C ALA A 886 -14.63 25.85 -32.70
N GLY A 887 -13.76 24.87 -32.94
CA GLY A 887 -12.60 25.01 -33.83
C GLY A 887 -11.32 25.57 -33.18
N LEU A 888 -11.31 26.03 -31.92
CA LEU A 888 -10.05 26.47 -31.27
C LEU A 888 -8.98 25.37 -31.30
N TYR A 889 -9.35 24.14 -30.94
CA TYR A 889 -8.41 23.01 -30.93
C TYR A 889 -7.93 22.59 -32.33
N ASP A 890 -8.80 22.64 -33.35
CA ASP A 890 -8.42 22.37 -34.75
C ASP A 890 -7.40 23.42 -35.26
N ASN A 891 -7.61 24.70 -34.90
CA ASN A 891 -6.67 25.78 -35.22
C ASN A 891 -5.36 25.68 -34.44
N LEU A 892 -5.39 25.37 -33.13
CA LEU A 892 -4.19 25.12 -32.33
C LEU A 892 -3.38 23.94 -32.89
N TYR A 893 -4.05 22.84 -33.22
CA TYR A 893 -3.41 21.68 -33.82
C TYR A 893 -2.67 22.05 -35.11
N ILE A 894 -3.32 22.76 -36.04
CA ILE A 894 -2.67 23.17 -37.30
C ILE A 894 -1.59 24.24 -37.10
N PHE A 895 -1.74 25.15 -36.14
CA PHE A 895 -0.67 26.07 -35.74
C PHE A 895 0.59 25.30 -35.29
N PHE A 896 0.45 24.36 -34.36
CA PHE A 896 1.58 23.57 -33.87
C PHE A 896 2.15 22.62 -34.94
N MET A 897 1.31 22.05 -35.82
CA MET A 897 1.75 21.17 -36.91
C MET A 897 2.43 21.91 -38.07
N LYS A 898 2.11 23.19 -38.32
CA LYS A 898 2.76 24.01 -39.36
C LYS A 898 4.00 24.78 -38.88
N ARG A 899 4.24 24.87 -37.57
CA ARG A 899 5.36 25.63 -37.00
C ARG A 899 6.71 25.01 -37.38
N ASP A 900 7.60 25.80 -37.99
CA ASP A 900 8.97 25.38 -38.31
C ASP A 900 9.78 25.14 -37.03
N ILE A 901 10.09 23.88 -36.75
CA ILE A 901 10.97 23.45 -35.66
C ILE A 901 12.31 22.89 -36.17
N SER A 902 12.64 23.04 -37.46
CA SER A 902 13.87 22.48 -38.08
C SER A 902 15.18 22.96 -37.45
N LYS A 903 15.14 24.12 -36.77
CA LYS A 903 16.27 24.73 -36.05
C LYS A 903 16.13 24.63 -34.52
N ALA A 904 15.04 24.05 -34.01
CA ALA A 904 14.76 23.99 -32.59
C ALA A 904 15.52 22.83 -31.92
N ASN A 905 16.50 23.15 -31.08
CA ASN A 905 17.23 22.15 -30.30
C ASN A 905 16.72 22.10 -28.85
N LEU A 906 15.81 21.17 -28.56
CA LEU A 906 15.24 20.99 -27.21
C LEU A 906 16.27 20.52 -26.16
N GLN A 907 17.50 20.15 -26.52
CA GLN A 907 18.55 19.90 -25.52
C GLN A 907 19.24 21.19 -25.04
N VAL A 908 18.99 22.33 -25.69
CA VAL A 908 19.46 23.67 -25.27
C VAL A 908 18.37 24.34 -24.42
N ILE A 909 18.28 23.92 -23.16
CA ILE A 909 17.27 24.40 -22.22
C ILE A 909 17.62 25.80 -21.67
N PRO A 910 16.71 26.80 -21.73
CA PRO A 910 16.88 28.10 -21.07
C PRO A 910 17.21 28.01 -19.57
N MET A 911 18.23 28.76 -19.12
CA MET A 911 18.71 28.76 -17.74
C MET A 911 18.09 29.90 -16.91
N THR A 912 16.89 29.65 -16.41
CA THR A 912 16.12 30.59 -15.57
C THR A 912 16.66 30.67 -14.13
N ASP A 913 16.32 31.74 -13.41
CA ASP A 913 16.65 31.83 -11.98
C ASP A 913 15.92 30.79 -11.13
N ALA A 914 14.69 30.40 -11.51
CA ALA A 914 13.97 29.29 -10.88
C ALA A 914 14.72 27.95 -11.03
N LYS A 915 15.39 27.70 -12.16
CA LYS A 915 16.27 26.53 -12.33
C LYS A 915 17.52 26.63 -11.46
N LYS A 916 18.20 27.79 -11.48
CA LYS A 916 19.40 28.06 -10.65
C LYS A 916 19.09 27.86 -9.16
N ASP A 917 17.90 28.26 -8.70
CA ASP A 917 17.49 28.13 -7.30
C ASP A 917 17.26 26.68 -6.88
N ILE A 918 16.58 25.86 -7.68
CA ILE A 918 16.47 24.42 -7.41
C ILE A 918 17.86 23.77 -7.44
N GLN A 919 18.75 24.18 -8.36
CA GLN A 919 20.14 23.69 -8.39
C GLN A 919 20.95 24.09 -7.14
N LYS A 920 20.75 25.29 -6.57
CA LYS A 920 21.38 25.69 -5.30
C LYS A 920 20.94 24.79 -4.15
N VAL A 921 19.64 24.51 -4.03
CA VAL A 921 19.06 23.67 -2.97
C VAL A 921 19.37 22.17 -3.17
N SER A 922 19.56 21.73 -4.42
CA SER A 922 19.86 20.33 -4.77
C SER A 922 21.31 19.89 -4.48
N LYS A 923 22.19 20.81 -4.06
CA LYS A 923 23.60 20.54 -3.75
C LYS A 923 23.75 19.56 -2.60
N SER A 924 24.67 18.61 -2.76
CA SER A 924 25.10 17.71 -1.68
C SER A 924 25.78 18.48 -0.53
N PRO A 925 25.90 17.88 0.67
CA PRO A 925 26.63 18.49 1.78
C PRO A 925 28.10 18.81 1.44
N VAL A 926 28.72 18.08 0.51
CA VAL A 926 30.12 18.31 0.08
C VAL A 926 30.21 19.44 -0.94
N GLU A 927 29.29 19.54 -1.91
CA GLU A 927 29.21 20.73 -2.78
C GLU A 927 28.98 22.01 -1.96
N ASN A 928 28.14 21.94 -0.92
CA ASN A 928 27.92 23.08 -0.01
C ASN A 928 29.14 23.39 0.86
N PHE A 929 29.91 22.37 1.29
CA PHE A 929 31.21 22.56 1.93
C PHE A 929 32.20 23.26 0.97
N VAL A 930 32.36 22.77 -0.26
CA VAL A 930 33.28 23.34 -1.26
C VAL A 930 32.91 24.78 -1.58
N VAL A 931 31.62 25.08 -1.79
CA VAL A 931 31.14 26.45 -2.05
C VAL A 931 31.40 27.38 -0.86
N LYS A 932 31.21 26.92 0.37
CA LYS A 932 31.43 27.72 1.59
C LYS A 932 32.92 27.99 1.88
N TYR A 933 33.78 27.03 1.57
CA TYR A 933 35.21 27.07 1.91
C TYR A 933 36.13 27.22 0.68
N LEU A 934 35.59 27.64 -0.46
CA LEU A 934 36.28 27.65 -1.76
C LEU A 934 37.63 28.41 -1.72
N GLN A 935 37.67 29.56 -1.05
CA GLN A 935 38.89 30.36 -0.94
C GLN A 935 39.96 29.66 -0.08
N GLN A 936 39.59 29.06 1.05
CA GLN A 936 40.54 28.31 1.87
C GLN A 936 41.02 27.03 1.16
N LEU A 937 40.15 26.35 0.40
CA LEU A 937 40.53 25.18 -0.40
C LEU A 937 41.55 25.55 -1.48
N ILE A 938 41.32 26.65 -2.22
CA ILE A 938 42.27 27.20 -3.21
C ILE A 938 43.59 27.63 -2.56
N GLN A 939 43.56 28.11 -1.31
CA GLN A 939 44.74 28.50 -0.53
C GLN A 939 45.48 27.31 0.12
N GLY A 940 44.97 26.08 0.02
CA GLY A 940 45.55 24.89 0.64
C GLY A 940 45.08 24.65 2.08
N MET A 941 43.78 24.42 2.29
CA MET A 941 43.22 24.08 3.60
C MET A 941 43.85 22.80 4.17
N GLU A 942 44.27 22.88 5.44
CA GLU A 942 44.76 21.73 6.20
C GLU A 942 43.75 20.58 6.28
N CYS A 943 44.22 19.35 6.10
CA CYS A 943 43.34 18.17 6.10
C CYS A 943 42.63 17.96 7.45
N SER A 944 43.28 18.30 8.56
CA SER A 944 42.68 18.29 9.90
C SER A 944 41.54 19.32 10.03
N GLN A 945 41.72 20.52 9.47
CA GLN A 945 40.71 21.59 9.44
C GLN A 945 39.52 21.21 8.54
N ALA A 946 39.78 20.62 7.37
CA ALA A 946 38.74 20.11 6.48
C ALA A 946 37.90 19.01 7.15
N LEU A 947 38.54 18.11 7.91
CA LEU A 947 37.85 17.07 8.67
C LEU A 947 37.06 17.60 9.87
N PHE A 948 37.52 18.67 10.52
CA PHE A 948 36.79 19.36 11.58
C PHE A 948 35.52 20.05 11.05
N TYR A 949 35.58 20.69 9.88
CA TYR A 949 34.44 21.33 9.24
C TYR A 949 33.57 20.40 8.36
N LYS A 950 33.90 19.10 8.32
CA LYS A 950 33.17 18.06 7.58
C LYS A 950 31.67 18.05 7.94
N PRO A 951 30.74 17.91 6.97
CA PRO A 951 29.33 17.68 7.23
C PRO A 951 29.09 16.51 8.22
N ARG A 952 28.16 16.70 9.17
CA ARG A 952 27.98 15.76 10.29
C ARG A 952 27.40 14.42 9.85
N GLU A 953 26.59 14.38 8.79
CA GLU A 953 25.96 13.13 8.33
C GLU A 953 26.92 12.18 7.59
N LEU A 954 28.04 12.69 7.07
CA LEU A 954 29.01 11.92 6.29
C LEU A 954 30.06 11.27 7.19
N THR A 955 30.45 10.03 6.87
CA THR A 955 31.70 9.45 7.39
C THR A 955 32.91 10.17 6.78
N GLU A 956 34.06 10.09 7.45
CA GLU A 956 35.32 10.63 6.93
C GLU A 956 35.67 10.05 5.55
N PHE A 957 35.49 8.74 5.35
CA PHE A 957 35.75 8.09 4.07
C PHE A 957 34.84 8.63 2.95
N GLN A 958 33.52 8.74 3.21
CA GLN A 958 32.57 9.31 2.24
C GLN A 958 32.90 10.76 1.90
N PHE A 959 33.26 11.57 2.91
CA PHE A 959 33.66 12.96 2.70
C PHE A 959 34.93 13.08 1.85
N LYS A 960 36.00 12.35 2.19
CA LYS A 960 37.25 12.34 1.41
C LYS A 960 37.01 11.89 -0.03
N ALA A 961 36.22 10.83 -0.25
CA ALA A 961 35.91 10.33 -1.58
C ALA A 961 35.08 11.32 -2.42
N GLN A 962 34.04 11.92 -1.84
CA GLN A 962 33.19 12.89 -2.53
C GLN A 962 33.91 14.24 -2.76
N LEU A 963 34.68 14.71 -1.79
CA LEU A 963 35.46 15.95 -1.92
C LEU A 963 36.51 15.81 -3.02
N LYS A 964 37.22 14.68 -3.07
CA LYS A 964 38.13 14.37 -4.17
C LYS A 964 37.40 14.37 -5.51
N ALA A 965 36.27 13.66 -5.64
CA ALA A 965 35.49 13.59 -6.87
C ALA A 965 34.74 14.89 -7.28
N ILE A 966 34.92 15.99 -6.52
CA ILE A 966 34.44 17.34 -6.84
C ILE A 966 35.62 18.29 -7.16
N CYS A 967 36.84 17.94 -6.78
CA CYS A 967 38.05 18.73 -6.97
C CYS A 967 39.03 18.17 -8.02
N ASP A 968 38.94 16.87 -8.33
CA ASP A 968 39.51 16.21 -9.52
C ASP A 968 38.72 16.57 -10.80
#